data_AF-A0A6C0I8B1-F1
#
_entry.id   AF-A0A6C0I8B1-F1
#
_cell.length_a   1.000
_cell.length_b   1.000
_cell.length_c   1.000
_cell.angle_alpha   90.00
_cell.angle_beta   90.00
_cell.angle_gamma   90.00
#
_symmetry.space_group_name_H-M   'P 1'
#
loop_
_entity.id
_entity.type
_entity.pdbx_description
1 polymer ?
#
loop_
_entity_poly.entity_id
_entity_poly.type
_entity_poly.pdbx_seq_one_letter_code
_entity_poly.pdbx_strand_id
1 'polypeptide(L)'
;MFVCYFEITTENTRIHLPIRGNDIKVSWGNESVSNVSHIYSITGLYKVTIEGITSFGNGHNTWQGVENLISVSDFGNDITNLSGAFNGAINLESVPNKLPSTLTNLSFMFYEASKFNEKLMWNISSVTDLSYMFYGASSFNQNLSQWNFENVEKVDEMLCYSGLSTDNFNKLLKSLSNQNLHRNLYLGADKLSYDSRVDQHIKILKSNFNFNIKNAKKKILQLQFDIIKKNTFVRLPLHGPEFQVAVTWGDESDNLYDVVNEDKLYHTYKITGQFTVIIYEVSGSYVAFGKGQDSWEGVDRLVYVNFISNLITNLSGAFNGAINLKDININDLPTDVTDASYIFANTGDIINVNDWYSKIKITNSSGMYKNSKYNKPLASNLLSNVTDATEMFMGNQYFNQNISHLKLKDGIILNSFLESATAFNNGQSGNSLNWGNNRPSSLVRFLKNAESFSQIINIDTSSVTDMTEALYNAKLVNQDLGQWNIRNVTDMTGMLSFSGLSVNNYDSTLVGWSGQLDIPLKMTFKLQRGVSLGAEGLFYSKKGKVGRDILIDQFNWNIYGDTLIDVVCYSKGTRILCEHGYVPIEQLKVGMLVKTYKHGLREIELVGKGSFINDPSNWKRCMYLLPKSGEMTDDLVVTGGHGILEKMPQNHIVLTDQDWFFNNKKYSVIDGMYVSRAAFNYKFKKIESNDFFEYYHIALKSNSKWSRYGIWANGVLSESTFKHDIDDKMEPVL
;
A
#
# COMPACT_ATOMS: atom_id res chain seq x y z
N MET A 1 -19.66 55.25 35.15
CA MET A 1 -19.79 56.05 33.91
C MET A 1 -19.58 55.11 32.74
N PHE A 2 -20.47 55.13 31.75
CA PHE A 2 -20.31 54.36 30.51
C PHE A 2 -19.48 55.17 29.52
N VAL A 3 -18.57 54.53 28.80
CA VAL A 3 -17.64 55.20 27.88
C VAL A 3 -17.56 54.45 26.56
N CYS A 4 -17.93 55.11 25.47
CA CYS A 4 -17.88 54.57 24.11
C CYS A 4 -17.22 55.51 23.11
N TYR A 5 -16.83 54.97 21.96
CA TYR A 5 -16.15 55.69 20.89
C TYR A 5 -16.87 55.48 19.57
N PHE A 6 -17.11 56.59 18.88
CA PHE A 6 -17.71 56.59 17.55
C PHE A 6 -16.72 57.14 16.53
N GLU A 7 -16.63 56.49 15.37
CA GLU A 7 -15.94 57.01 14.19
C GLU A 7 -16.97 57.55 13.19
N ILE A 8 -17.02 58.87 13.07
CA ILE A 8 -17.90 59.55 12.13
C ILE A 8 -17.18 59.70 10.81
N THR A 9 -17.63 58.97 9.79
CA THR A 9 -17.03 58.99 8.44
C THR A 9 -17.80 59.89 7.47
N THR A 10 -19.02 60.33 7.83
CA THR A 10 -19.86 61.19 7.01
C THR A 10 -20.31 62.42 7.80
N GLU A 11 -20.24 63.61 7.20
CA GLU A 11 -20.74 64.84 7.83
C GLU A 11 -22.26 64.76 8.08
N ASN A 12 -22.71 65.44 9.13
CA ASN A 12 -24.11 65.47 9.57
C ASN A 12 -24.68 64.11 9.98
N THR A 13 -23.81 63.18 10.40
CA THR A 13 -24.22 61.90 10.98
C THR A 13 -24.94 62.14 12.30
N ARG A 14 -26.11 61.51 12.44
CA ARG A 14 -26.93 61.58 13.65
C ARG A 14 -26.77 60.31 14.48
N ILE A 15 -26.50 60.48 15.77
CA ILE A 15 -26.50 59.40 16.75
C ILE A 15 -27.66 59.57 17.72
N HIS A 16 -28.42 58.49 17.97
CA HIS A 16 -29.47 58.43 18.98
C HIS A 16 -29.20 57.25 19.93
N LEU A 17 -28.82 57.55 21.17
CA LEU A 17 -28.40 56.52 22.14
C LEU A 17 -29.60 55.76 22.72
N PRO A 18 -29.53 54.42 22.82
CA PRO A 18 -30.62 53.58 23.33
C PRO A 18 -30.57 53.47 24.87
N ILE A 19 -30.64 54.59 25.58
CA ILE A 19 -30.36 54.64 27.02
C ILE A 19 -31.61 54.84 27.88
N ARG A 20 -31.60 54.23 29.08
CA ARG A 20 -32.59 54.45 30.15
C ARG A 20 -31.89 54.65 31.49
N GLY A 21 -32.47 55.46 32.36
CA GLY A 21 -31.87 55.81 33.64
C GLY A 21 -32.47 57.07 34.26
N ASN A 22 -31.84 57.55 35.32
CA ASN A 22 -32.22 58.76 36.07
C ASN A 22 -31.09 59.78 36.00
N ASP A 23 -31.42 61.06 35.87
CA ASP A 23 -30.45 62.17 35.80
C ASP A 23 -29.34 61.95 34.75
N ILE A 24 -29.74 61.45 33.57
CA ILE A 24 -28.84 61.09 32.48
C ILE A 24 -28.06 62.32 32.02
N LYS A 25 -26.73 62.19 31.95
CA LYS A 25 -25.84 63.19 31.37
C LYS A 25 -25.00 62.54 30.28
N VAL A 26 -25.06 63.10 29.08
CA VAL A 26 -24.25 62.66 27.93
C VAL A 26 -23.28 63.76 27.55
N SER A 27 -21.99 63.44 27.55
CA SER A 27 -20.95 64.28 26.92
C SER A 27 -20.58 63.67 25.58
N TRP A 28 -20.79 64.42 24.49
CA TRP A 28 -20.60 63.95 23.12
C TRP A 28 -19.17 64.11 22.57
N GLY A 29 -18.22 64.51 23.44
CA GLY A 29 -16.80 64.65 23.07
C GLY A 29 -16.46 65.91 22.26
N ASN A 30 -17.42 66.78 21.95
CA ASN A 30 -17.25 68.04 21.24
C ASN A 30 -17.86 69.25 22.00
N GLU A 31 -17.73 69.25 23.33
CA GLU A 31 -18.23 70.28 24.26
C GLU A 31 -19.78 70.38 24.38
N SER A 32 -20.55 69.60 23.62
CA SER A 32 -22.02 69.59 23.68
C SER A 32 -22.56 68.60 24.72
N VAL A 33 -23.54 69.04 25.52
CA VAL A 33 -24.33 68.21 26.45
C VAL A 33 -25.79 68.21 25.98
N SER A 34 -26.34 67.03 25.68
CA SER A 34 -27.73 66.85 25.28
C SER A 34 -28.31 65.58 25.90
N ASN A 35 -29.64 65.40 25.86
CA ASN A 35 -30.28 64.31 26.61
C ASN A 35 -30.00 62.91 26.02
N VAL A 36 -30.18 62.69 24.71
CA VAL A 36 -30.05 61.35 24.09
C VAL A 36 -29.65 61.35 22.60
N SER A 37 -29.54 62.51 21.95
CA SER A 37 -29.21 62.59 20.51
C SER A 37 -28.26 63.72 20.18
N HIS A 38 -27.43 63.49 19.16
CA HIS A 38 -26.47 64.48 18.66
C HIS A 38 -26.25 64.32 17.16
N ILE A 39 -25.87 65.43 16.52
CA ILE A 39 -25.50 65.46 15.09
C ILE A 39 -24.04 65.93 15.02
N TYR A 40 -23.18 65.09 14.45
CA TYR A 40 -21.78 65.43 14.20
C TYR A 40 -21.64 66.07 12.82
N SER A 41 -21.40 67.38 12.78
CA SER A 41 -21.20 68.12 11.53
C SER A 41 -19.82 67.91 10.90
N ILE A 42 -18.88 67.30 11.63
CA ILE A 42 -17.50 67.06 11.18
C ILE A 42 -17.20 65.58 11.37
N THR A 43 -16.42 65.00 10.45
CA THR A 43 -15.91 63.63 10.56
C THR A 43 -14.82 63.52 11.62
N GLY A 44 -14.71 62.39 12.30
CA GLY A 44 -13.65 62.16 13.27
C GLY A 44 -13.98 61.10 14.30
N LEU A 45 -13.04 60.91 15.23
CA LEU A 45 -13.19 60.01 16.36
C LEU A 45 -13.71 60.77 17.58
N TYR A 46 -14.82 60.31 18.14
CA TYR A 46 -15.48 60.97 19.28
C TYR A 46 -15.62 60.02 20.45
N LYS A 47 -15.12 60.45 21.61
CA LYS A 47 -15.35 59.79 22.89
C LYS A 47 -16.63 60.32 23.51
N VAL A 48 -17.59 59.43 23.76
CA VAL A 48 -18.87 59.74 24.41
C VAL A 48 -18.87 59.14 25.81
N THR A 49 -19.20 59.97 26.81
CA THR A 49 -19.33 59.52 28.20
C THR A 49 -20.75 59.74 28.71
N ILE A 50 -21.30 58.73 29.39
CA ILE A 50 -22.69 58.71 29.83
C ILE A 50 -22.76 58.39 31.32
N GLU A 51 -23.50 59.21 32.06
CA GLU A 51 -23.80 59.01 33.50
C GLU A 51 -25.31 58.82 33.70
N GLY A 52 -25.69 58.24 34.85
CA GLY A 52 -27.09 58.10 35.25
C GLY A 52 -27.87 56.97 34.57
N ILE A 53 -27.22 56.11 33.77
CA ILE A 53 -27.90 55.03 33.04
C ILE A 53 -27.94 53.71 33.82
N THR A 54 -29.08 53.03 33.72
CA THR A 54 -29.30 51.66 34.23
C THR A 54 -29.44 50.64 33.10
N SER A 55 -29.58 51.11 31.85
CA SER A 55 -29.63 50.26 30.67
C SER A 55 -29.07 50.99 29.45
N PHE A 56 -28.42 50.21 28.58
CA PHE A 56 -27.94 50.64 27.27
C PHE A 56 -28.30 49.56 26.24
N GLY A 57 -29.29 49.80 25.40
CA GLY A 57 -29.73 48.89 24.36
C GLY A 57 -31.23 49.00 24.03
N ASN A 58 -31.60 48.49 22.86
CA ASN A 58 -32.96 48.62 22.31
C ASN A 58 -33.60 47.25 21.99
N GLY A 59 -33.17 46.20 22.70
CA GLY A 59 -33.67 44.84 22.49
C GLY A 59 -33.40 44.33 21.08
N HIS A 60 -34.42 43.77 20.43
CA HIS A 60 -34.31 43.25 19.06
C HIS A 60 -34.20 44.35 17.98
N ASN A 61 -34.41 45.62 18.34
CA ASN A 61 -34.33 46.72 17.40
C ASN A 61 -32.92 47.31 17.37
N THR A 62 -32.46 47.70 16.19
CA THR A 62 -31.28 48.56 16.04
C THR A 62 -31.57 49.99 16.53
N TRP A 63 -30.55 50.84 16.59
CA TRP A 63 -30.66 52.25 16.97
C TRP A 63 -29.78 53.12 16.08
N GLN A 64 -30.19 54.37 15.89
CA GLN A 64 -29.61 55.25 14.87
C GLN A 64 -28.16 55.60 15.19
N GLY A 65 -27.25 55.30 14.25
CA GLY A 65 -25.83 55.62 14.33
C GLY A 65 -24.97 54.51 14.94
N VAL A 66 -25.55 53.35 15.29
CA VAL A 66 -24.82 52.20 15.87
C VAL A 66 -23.71 51.69 14.96
N GLU A 67 -23.85 51.82 13.65
CA GLU A 67 -22.84 51.45 12.65
C GLU A 67 -21.54 52.25 12.80
N ASN A 68 -21.59 53.42 13.45
CA ASN A 68 -20.43 54.26 13.72
C ASN A 68 -19.75 53.91 15.05
N LEU A 69 -20.33 53.03 15.88
CA LEU A 69 -19.75 52.61 17.14
C LEU A 69 -18.57 51.66 16.90
N ILE A 70 -17.37 52.05 17.34
CA ILE A 70 -16.15 51.27 17.13
C ILE A 70 -15.64 50.57 18.39
N SER A 71 -15.89 51.14 19.58
CA SER A 71 -15.50 50.48 20.83
C SER A 71 -16.25 51.01 22.05
N VAL A 72 -16.26 50.20 23.10
CA VAL A 72 -16.70 50.57 24.45
C VAL A 72 -15.57 50.25 25.41
N SER A 73 -15.15 51.23 26.23
CA SER A 73 -14.06 51.04 27.20
C SER A 73 -14.53 50.87 28.65
N ASP A 74 -15.77 51.26 28.95
CA ASP A 74 -16.37 51.05 30.27
C ASP A 74 -17.90 50.92 30.16
N PHE A 75 -18.48 49.92 30.81
CA PHE A 75 -19.93 49.75 30.92
C PHE A 75 -20.53 50.55 32.08
N GLY A 76 -19.73 50.99 33.05
CA GLY A 76 -20.22 51.50 34.33
C GLY A 76 -20.75 50.40 35.26
N ASN A 77 -21.05 50.74 36.51
CA ASN A 77 -21.37 49.75 37.55
C ASN A 77 -22.88 49.48 37.72
N ASP A 78 -23.74 50.40 37.32
CA ASP A 78 -25.17 50.38 37.64
C ASP A 78 -26.05 49.77 36.52
N ILE A 79 -25.44 49.32 35.42
CA ILE A 79 -26.17 48.73 34.30
C ILE A 79 -26.68 47.33 34.65
N THR A 80 -27.99 47.13 34.49
CA THR A 80 -28.66 45.84 34.70
C THR A 80 -29.09 45.18 33.38
N ASN A 81 -29.11 45.92 32.27
CA ASN A 81 -29.58 45.43 30.96
C ASN A 81 -28.78 46.03 29.79
N LEU A 82 -28.13 45.15 29.01
CA LEU A 82 -27.40 45.46 27.76
C LEU A 82 -28.05 44.84 26.51
N SER A 83 -29.35 44.53 26.60
CA SER A 83 -30.08 43.88 25.52
C SER A 83 -30.14 44.77 24.28
N GLY A 84 -29.58 44.31 23.16
CA GLY A 84 -29.50 45.08 21.93
C GLY A 84 -28.53 46.27 21.96
N ALA A 85 -27.57 46.29 22.90
CA ALA A 85 -26.60 47.39 23.01
C ALA A 85 -25.87 47.65 21.70
N PHE A 86 -25.44 46.59 21.00
CA PHE A 86 -24.60 46.65 19.80
C PHE A 86 -25.24 45.93 18.61
N ASN A 87 -26.58 45.87 18.58
CA ASN A 87 -27.34 45.33 17.47
C ASN A 87 -27.13 46.18 16.19
N GLY A 88 -26.45 45.60 15.20
CA GLY A 88 -26.06 46.26 13.95
C GLY A 88 -24.75 47.04 14.03
N ALA A 89 -23.95 46.88 15.10
CA ALA A 89 -22.67 47.57 15.25
C ALA A 89 -21.57 46.94 14.37
N ILE A 90 -21.69 47.12 13.06
CA ILE A 90 -20.82 46.49 12.05
C ILE A 90 -19.35 46.91 12.13
N ASN A 91 -19.04 48.00 12.83
CA ASN A 91 -17.67 48.50 13.04
C ASN A 91 -17.15 48.30 14.48
N LEU A 92 -17.90 47.61 15.35
CA LEU A 92 -17.48 47.38 16.72
C LEU A 92 -16.30 46.41 16.79
N GLU A 93 -15.18 46.87 17.34
CA GLU A 93 -13.95 46.09 17.47
C GLU A 93 -13.72 45.61 18.89
N SER A 94 -14.10 46.42 19.90
CA SER A 94 -13.83 46.08 21.29
C SER A 94 -14.87 46.53 22.30
N VAL A 95 -14.94 45.79 23.40
CA VAL A 95 -15.81 46.01 24.56
C VAL A 95 -15.02 45.76 25.86
N PRO A 96 -15.50 46.26 27.01
CA PRO A 96 -14.84 46.03 28.28
C PRO A 96 -14.74 44.54 28.60
N ASN A 97 -13.62 44.11 29.18
CA ASN A 97 -13.36 42.72 29.53
C ASN A 97 -14.10 42.23 30.80
N LYS A 98 -14.90 43.09 31.43
CA LYS A 98 -15.64 42.78 32.66
C LYS A 98 -17.08 43.28 32.52
N LEU A 99 -18.04 42.42 32.89
CA LEU A 99 -19.44 42.79 33.01
C LEU A 99 -19.74 43.38 34.41
N PRO A 100 -20.70 44.31 34.52
CA PRO A 100 -21.28 44.69 35.80
C PRO A 100 -21.94 43.48 36.48
N SER A 101 -21.75 43.33 37.79
CA SER A 101 -22.27 42.15 38.53
C SER A 101 -23.79 42.15 38.71
N THR A 102 -24.45 43.28 38.42
CA THR A 102 -25.90 43.47 38.48
C THR A 102 -26.60 43.15 37.15
N LEU A 103 -25.83 42.83 36.11
CA LEU A 103 -26.31 42.58 34.77
C LEU A 103 -26.99 41.21 34.66
N THR A 104 -28.24 41.20 34.16
CA THR A 104 -29.02 39.96 34.01
C THR A 104 -29.40 39.63 32.57
N ASN A 105 -29.36 40.60 31.65
CA ASN A 105 -29.82 40.41 30.26
C ASN A 105 -28.79 40.91 29.23
N LEU A 106 -28.36 40.00 28.35
CA LEU A 106 -27.43 40.22 27.22
C LEU A 106 -28.04 39.86 25.86
N SER A 107 -29.34 39.62 25.79
CA SER A 107 -30.01 39.23 24.54
C SER A 107 -29.78 40.25 23.43
N PHE A 108 -29.58 39.80 22.18
CA PHE A 108 -29.31 40.64 21.01
C PHE A 108 -28.07 41.55 21.10
N MET A 109 -27.22 41.43 22.13
CA MET A 109 -26.16 42.40 22.39
C MET A 109 -25.21 42.60 21.20
N PHE A 110 -24.81 41.54 20.51
CA PHE A 110 -23.94 41.57 19.32
C PHE A 110 -24.65 41.08 18.06
N TYR A 111 -25.98 41.23 18.00
CA TYR A 111 -26.75 40.89 16.80
C TYR A 111 -26.20 41.64 15.58
N GLU A 112 -25.80 40.92 14.53
CA GLU A 112 -25.20 41.47 13.30
C GLU A 112 -23.95 42.36 13.50
N ALA A 113 -23.24 42.22 14.62
CA ALA A 113 -21.94 42.88 14.85
C ALA A 113 -20.83 42.15 14.04
N SER A 114 -20.88 42.29 12.72
CA SER A 114 -20.17 41.41 11.78
C SER A 114 -18.64 41.43 11.88
N LYS A 115 -18.01 42.54 12.32
CA LYS A 115 -16.56 42.63 12.57
C LYS A 115 -16.13 42.19 13.98
N PHE A 116 -17.07 42.05 14.91
CA PHE A 116 -16.74 41.82 16.32
C PHE A 116 -16.17 40.41 16.53
N ASN A 117 -14.97 40.33 17.13
CA ASN A 117 -14.28 39.07 17.41
C ASN A 117 -13.38 39.16 18.65
N GLU A 118 -13.63 40.09 19.57
CA GLU A 118 -12.80 40.24 20.76
C GLU A 118 -13.05 39.11 21.78
N LYS A 119 -11.98 38.64 22.43
CA LYS A 119 -12.06 37.61 23.47
C LYS A 119 -12.83 38.12 24.70
N LEU A 120 -13.96 37.47 24.99
CA LEU A 120 -14.83 37.82 26.12
C LEU A 120 -14.52 36.99 27.38
N MET A 121 -13.68 37.53 28.28
CA MET A 121 -13.36 36.92 29.59
C MET A 121 -14.39 37.28 30.66
N TRP A 122 -15.67 37.26 30.31
CA TRP A 122 -16.76 37.69 31.17
C TRP A 122 -17.16 36.64 32.19
N ASN A 123 -17.49 37.09 33.41
CA ASN A 123 -18.27 36.30 34.33
C ASN A 123 -19.76 36.58 34.06
N ILE A 124 -20.46 35.58 33.53
CA ILE A 124 -21.90 35.67 33.20
C ILE A 124 -22.79 35.02 34.27
N SER A 125 -22.27 34.73 35.47
CA SER A 125 -23.02 33.99 36.50
C SER A 125 -24.30 34.68 36.99
N SER A 126 -24.49 35.98 36.74
CA SER A 126 -25.74 36.71 37.02
C SER A 126 -26.70 36.80 35.83
N VAL A 127 -26.26 36.39 34.65
CA VAL A 127 -27.01 36.55 33.39
C VAL A 127 -27.99 35.39 33.21
N THR A 128 -29.23 35.73 32.89
CA THR A 128 -30.31 34.75 32.64
C THR A 128 -30.72 34.65 31.17
N ASP A 129 -30.44 35.66 30.35
CA ASP A 129 -30.86 35.70 28.94
C ASP A 129 -29.71 36.05 27.98
N LEU A 130 -29.36 35.10 27.11
CA LEU A 130 -28.36 35.20 26.03
C LEU A 130 -28.99 35.06 24.63
N SER A 131 -30.30 35.19 24.51
CA SER A 131 -31.01 34.95 23.24
C SER A 131 -30.48 35.86 22.13
N TYR A 132 -30.20 35.30 20.95
CA TYR A 132 -29.69 36.01 19.76
C TYR A 132 -28.39 36.81 19.97
N MET A 133 -27.63 36.56 21.05
CA MET A 133 -26.50 37.40 21.44
C MET A 133 -25.45 37.56 20.33
N PHE A 134 -25.11 36.49 19.59
CA PHE A 134 -24.12 36.50 18.50
C PHE A 134 -24.73 36.16 17.15
N TYR A 135 -26.05 36.31 16.99
CA TYR A 135 -26.70 36.03 15.73
C TYR A 135 -26.14 36.93 14.63
N GLY A 136 -25.62 36.36 13.55
CA GLY A 136 -25.04 37.13 12.44
C GLY A 136 -23.69 37.82 12.76
N ALA A 137 -23.10 37.58 13.93
CA ALA A 137 -21.73 38.03 14.26
C ALA A 137 -20.69 37.17 13.51
N SER A 138 -20.61 37.38 12.20
CA SER A 138 -19.93 36.49 11.25
C SER A 138 -18.42 36.37 11.44
N SER A 139 -17.76 37.34 12.08
CA SER A 139 -16.34 37.23 12.45
C SER A 139 -16.11 36.62 13.83
N PHE A 140 -17.16 36.43 14.65
CA PHE A 140 -17.01 35.99 16.04
C PHE A 140 -16.60 34.52 16.14
N ASN A 141 -15.34 34.28 16.52
CA ASN A 141 -14.74 32.95 16.66
C ASN A 141 -13.97 32.82 17.99
N GLN A 142 -14.61 33.18 19.10
CA GLN A 142 -13.98 33.14 20.42
C GLN A 142 -14.41 31.92 21.24
N ASN A 143 -13.52 31.50 22.15
CA ASN A 143 -13.80 30.36 23.02
C ASN A 143 -14.72 30.77 24.18
N LEU A 144 -15.96 30.26 24.15
CA LEU A 144 -16.98 30.46 25.19
C LEU A 144 -16.95 29.41 26.31
N SER A 145 -16.02 28.45 26.29
CA SER A 145 -16.03 27.31 27.21
C SER A 145 -15.82 27.67 28.69
N GLN A 146 -15.39 28.89 29.00
CA GLN A 146 -15.14 29.37 30.36
C GLN A 146 -16.36 30.03 31.01
N TRP A 147 -17.45 30.21 30.25
CA TRP A 147 -18.67 30.81 30.76
C TRP A 147 -19.47 29.81 31.60
N ASN A 148 -20.08 30.31 32.68
CA ASN A 148 -20.99 29.55 33.53
C ASN A 148 -22.45 29.78 33.08
N PHE A 149 -23.08 28.75 32.55
CA PHE A 149 -24.45 28.75 32.03
C PHE A 149 -25.49 28.24 33.06
N GLU A 150 -25.11 27.95 34.31
CA GLU A 150 -26.00 27.37 35.31
C GLU A 150 -27.23 28.24 35.63
N ASN A 151 -27.11 29.56 35.53
CA ASN A 151 -28.22 30.51 35.74
C ASN A 151 -28.87 30.98 34.42
N VAL A 152 -28.40 30.51 33.27
CA VAL A 152 -28.92 30.92 31.97
C VAL A 152 -30.21 30.14 31.69
N GLU A 153 -31.29 30.89 31.51
CA GLU A 153 -32.62 30.36 31.23
C GLU A 153 -32.93 30.35 29.72
N LYS A 154 -32.24 31.19 28.93
CA LYS A 154 -32.48 31.31 27.47
C LYS A 154 -31.20 31.51 26.68
N VAL A 155 -31.07 30.74 25.60
CA VAL A 155 -29.97 30.79 24.60
C VAL A 155 -30.53 30.73 23.17
N ASP A 156 -31.79 31.14 22.99
CA ASP A 156 -32.53 30.99 21.74
C ASP A 156 -31.77 31.63 20.58
N GLU A 157 -31.48 30.84 19.54
CA GLU A 157 -30.79 31.29 18.31
C GLU A 157 -29.45 32.04 18.54
N MET A 158 -28.82 31.84 19.71
CA MET A 158 -27.65 32.60 20.17
C MET A 158 -26.48 32.64 19.17
N LEU A 159 -26.22 31.54 18.45
CA LEU A 159 -25.01 31.36 17.63
C LEU A 159 -25.28 31.24 16.13
N CYS A 160 -26.53 31.37 15.68
CA CYS A 160 -26.86 31.24 14.27
C CYS A 160 -26.12 32.28 13.42
N TYR A 161 -25.52 31.82 12.32
CA TYR A 161 -24.75 32.67 11.40
C TYR A 161 -23.53 33.37 12.04
N SER A 162 -23.08 32.92 13.22
CA SER A 162 -21.83 33.38 13.82
C SER A 162 -20.60 32.74 13.14
N GLY A 163 -19.43 33.35 13.33
CA GLY A 163 -18.15 32.85 12.81
C GLY A 163 -17.52 31.69 13.59
N LEU A 164 -18.27 31.05 14.49
CA LEU A 164 -17.68 30.12 15.46
C LEU A 164 -17.11 28.87 14.77
N SER A 165 -15.81 28.65 14.92
CA SER A 165 -15.16 27.45 14.38
C SER A 165 -15.63 26.16 15.05
N THR A 166 -15.50 25.04 14.34
CA THR A 166 -15.81 23.69 14.89
C THR A 166 -15.09 23.42 16.21
N ASP A 167 -13.84 23.82 16.35
CA ASP A 167 -13.08 23.62 17.58
C ASP A 167 -13.65 24.42 18.76
N ASN A 168 -14.01 25.69 18.55
CA ASN A 168 -14.58 26.51 19.62
C ASN A 168 -16.02 26.09 19.95
N PHE A 169 -16.80 25.68 18.96
CA PHE A 169 -18.13 25.12 19.21
C PHE A 169 -18.06 23.79 19.99
N ASN A 170 -17.13 22.90 19.63
CA ASN A 170 -16.90 21.66 20.37
C ASN A 170 -16.49 21.93 21.84
N LYS A 171 -15.61 22.91 22.08
CA LYS A 171 -15.23 23.31 23.44
C LYS A 171 -16.42 23.82 24.25
N LEU A 172 -17.31 24.60 23.63
CA LEU A 172 -18.55 25.05 24.25
C LEU A 172 -19.44 23.86 24.63
N LEU A 173 -19.75 22.97 23.67
CA LEU A 173 -20.60 21.80 23.91
C LEU A 173 -20.05 20.88 25.02
N LYS A 174 -18.74 20.66 25.03
CA LYS A 174 -18.05 19.92 26.10
C LYS A 174 -18.22 20.61 27.45
N SER A 175 -18.00 21.92 27.53
CA SER A 175 -18.17 22.69 28.77
C SER A 175 -19.60 22.63 29.29
N LEU A 176 -20.58 22.90 28.42
CA LEU A 176 -22.01 22.84 28.76
C LEU A 176 -22.42 21.50 29.36
N SER A 177 -21.93 20.38 28.80
CA SER A 177 -22.27 19.04 29.30
C SER A 177 -21.75 18.73 30.71
N ASN A 178 -20.79 19.53 31.21
CA ASN A 178 -20.20 19.39 32.54
C ASN A 178 -20.82 20.35 33.57
N GLN A 179 -21.84 21.12 33.21
CA GLN A 179 -22.51 22.10 34.07
C GLN A 179 -23.94 21.64 34.41
N ASN A 180 -24.53 22.17 35.49
CA ASN A 180 -25.90 21.87 35.86
C ASN A 180 -26.89 22.85 35.21
N LEU A 181 -27.26 22.58 33.96
CA LEU A 181 -28.04 23.49 33.13
C LEU A 181 -29.55 23.45 33.46
N HIS A 182 -30.24 24.56 33.16
CA HIS A 182 -31.70 24.56 33.04
C HIS A 182 -32.15 23.62 31.91
N ARG A 183 -33.36 23.04 32.08
CA ARG A 183 -33.95 22.14 31.08
C ARG A 183 -34.58 22.91 29.92
N ASN A 184 -34.61 22.28 28.74
CA ASN A 184 -35.26 22.79 27.52
C ASN A 184 -34.59 24.07 26.96
N LEU A 185 -33.27 24.19 27.08
CA LEU A 185 -32.53 25.25 26.40
C LEU A 185 -32.40 24.96 24.90
N TYR A 186 -32.60 26.00 24.07
CA TYR A 186 -32.56 25.91 22.61
C TYR A 186 -31.37 26.69 22.05
N LEU A 187 -30.27 26.02 21.76
CA LEU A 187 -29.10 26.65 21.13
C LEU A 187 -29.22 26.57 19.61
N GLY A 188 -29.60 27.67 18.98
CA GLY A 188 -29.53 27.78 17.51
C GLY A 188 -28.08 27.93 17.05
N ALA A 189 -27.70 27.14 16.06
CA ALA A 189 -26.34 27.02 15.56
C ALA A 189 -26.32 26.82 14.03
N ASP A 190 -27.21 27.50 13.32
CA ASP A 190 -27.21 27.56 11.86
C ASP A 190 -25.83 27.99 11.32
N LYS A 191 -25.39 27.34 10.23
CA LYS A 191 -24.05 27.45 9.61
C LYS A 191 -22.88 26.98 10.48
N LEU A 192 -23.11 26.55 11.73
CA LEU A 192 -22.07 25.94 12.56
C LEU A 192 -21.97 24.43 12.33
N SER A 193 -20.82 23.89 12.74
CA SER A 193 -20.56 22.46 12.64
C SER A 193 -19.75 21.95 13.82
N TYR A 194 -19.98 20.69 14.18
CA TYR A 194 -19.28 19.95 15.21
C TYR A 194 -18.73 18.63 14.63
N ASP A 195 -18.00 17.86 15.43
CA ASP A 195 -17.49 16.54 15.02
C ASP A 195 -17.64 15.50 16.14
N SER A 196 -17.15 14.29 15.88
CA SER A 196 -17.32 13.12 16.76
C SER A 196 -16.75 13.29 18.16
N ARG A 197 -15.81 14.23 18.38
CA ARG A 197 -15.17 14.50 19.68
C ARG A 197 -16.16 14.95 20.75
N VAL A 198 -17.37 15.39 20.36
CA VAL A 198 -18.43 15.82 21.28
C VAL A 198 -19.68 14.93 21.24
N ASP A 199 -19.66 13.80 20.55
CA ASP A 199 -20.83 12.92 20.45
C ASP A 199 -21.37 12.48 21.83
N GLN A 200 -20.47 12.11 22.75
CA GLN A 200 -20.85 11.75 24.12
C GLN A 200 -21.40 12.95 24.90
N HIS A 201 -20.82 14.13 24.72
CA HIS A 201 -21.25 15.36 25.39
C HIS A 201 -22.64 15.80 24.90
N ILE A 202 -22.91 15.71 23.60
CA ILE A 202 -24.25 15.96 23.03
C ILE A 202 -25.27 14.95 23.57
N LYS A 203 -24.90 13.67 23.70
CA LYS A 203 -25.79 12.66 24.32
C LYS A 203 -26.15 13.05 25.75
N ILE A 204 -25.17 13.45 26.56
CA ILE A 204 -25.37 13.92 27.95
C ILE A 204 -26.30 15.15 27.98
N LEU A 205 -26.04 16.13 27.12
CA LEU A 205 -26.85 17.35 27.02
C LEU A 205 -28.32 17.04 26.72
N LYS A 206 -28.58 16.16 25.77
CA LYS A 206 -29.93 15.72 25.40
C LYS A 206 -30.59 14.93 26.54
N SER A 207 -29.90 13.94 27.11
CA SER A 207 -30.50 13.04 28.11
C SER A 207 -30.79 13.71 29.44
N ASN A 208 -29.89 14.59 29.90
CA ASN A 208 -29.96 15.14 31.25
C ASN A 208 -30.79 16.43 31.31
N PHE A 209 -30.71 17.24 30.24
CA PHE A 209 -31.26 18.59 30.23
C PHE A 209 -32.32 18.82 29.15
N ASN A 210 -32.60 17.84 28.27
CA ASN A 210 -33.40 18.06 27.05
C ASN A 210 -32.88 19.25 26.23
N PHE A 211 -31.55 19.41 26.19
CA PHE A 211 -30.89 20.52 25.51
C PHE A 211 -30.96 20.31 23.99
N ASN A 212 -31.48 21.29 23.27
CA ASN A 212 -31.66 21.22 21.83
C ASN A 212 -30.57 22.03 21.11
N ILE A 213 -29.80 21.36 20.25
CA ILE A 213 -28.84 22.00 19.34
C ILE A 213 -29.48 21.94 17.96
N LYS A 214 -29.92 23.10 17.46
CA LYS A 214 -30.68 23.20 16.22
C LYS A 214 -29.77 23.58 15.06
N ASN A 215 -29.95 22.90 13.93
CA ASN A 215 -29.32 23.19 12.62
C ASN A 215 -27.78 23.09 12.53
N ALA A 216 -27.07 22.78 13.62
CA ALA A 216 -25.65 22.46 13.55
C ALA A 216 -25.41 21.15 12.80
N LYS A 217 -24.40 21.12 11.92
CA LYS A 217 -24.08 19.95 11.10
C LYS A 217 -22.87 19.18 11.65
N LYS A 218 -22.95 17.85 11.74
CA LYS A 218 -21.79 17.03 12.11
C LYS A 218 -20.89 16.79 10.90
N LYS A 219 -19.60 17.11 10.99
CA LYS A 219 -18.62 16.79 9.94
C LYS A 219 -18.31 15.29 9.92
N ILE A 220 -18.19 14.73 8.72
CA ILE A 220 -17.84 13.32 8.50
C ILE A 220 -16.44 13.18 7.91
N LEU A 221 -16.23 13.89 6.81
CA LEU A 221 -15.04 13.74 5.97
C LEU A 221 -14.73 15.10 5.37
N GLN A 222 -13.45 15.43 5.34
CA GLN A 222 -12.92 16.56 4.62
C GLN A 222 -11.93 16.06 3.59
N LEU A 223 -12.08 16.54 2.36
CA LEU A 223 -11.23 16.21 1.22
C LEU A 223 -10.67 17.51 0.66
N GLN A 224 -9.52 17.43 0.02
CA GLN A 224 -8.98 18.55 -0.74
C GLN A 224 -8.63 18.08 -2.14
N PHE A 225 -9.08 18.83 -3.14
CA PHE A 225 -8.80 18.56 -4.54
C PHE A 225 -7.97 19.68 -5.14
N ASP A 226 -7.00 19.32 -5.98
CA ASP A 226 -6.25 20.26 -6.81
C ASP A 226 -6.80 20.23 -8.24
N ILE A 227 -7.52 21.28 -8.62
CA ILE A 227 -8.21 21.39 -9.90
C ILE A 227 -7.36 22.22 -10.85
N ILE A 228 -6.61 21.53 -11.70
CA ILE A 228 -5.68 22.15 -12.67
C ILE A 228 -6.35 22.59 -13.98
N LYS A 229 -7.59 22.14 -14.25
CA LYS A 229 -8.33 22.46 -15.48
C LYS A 229 -9.74 22.98 -15.17
N LYS A 230 -10.21 23.98 -15.92
CA LYS A 230 -11.59 24.46 -15.85
C LYS A 230 -12.59 23.41 -16.33
N ASN A 231 -13.82 23.45 -15.79
CA ASN A 231 -14.90 22.49 -16.06
C ASN A 231 -14.51 21.05 -15.70
N THR A 232 -13.76 20.87 -14.62
CA THR A 232 -13.35 19.55 -14.14
C THR A 232 -14.45 18.92 -13.31
N PHE A 233 -14.76 17.67 -13.63
CA PHE A 233 -15.76 16.86 -12.93
C PHE A 233 -15.13 16.04 -11.80
N VAL A 234 -15.83 15.97 -10.67
CA VAL A 234 -15.50 15.12 -9.51
C VAL A 234 -16.78 14.45 -9.01
N ARG A 235 -16.75 13.14 -8.77
CA ARG A 235 -17.83 12.36 -8.15
C ARG A 235 -17.30 11.62 -6.93
N LEU A 236 -17.89 11.85 -5.77
CA LEU A 236 -17.41 11.26 -4.52
C LEU A 236 -17.91 9.81 -4.38
N PRO A 237 -17.06 8.86 -3.95
CA PRO A 237 -17.40 7.44 -3.87
C PRO A 237 -18.07 7.07 -2.52
N LEU A 238 -19.10 7.82 -2.11
CA LEU A 238 -19.84 7.52 -0.88
C LEU A 238 -21.07 6.67 -1.18
N HIS A 239 -21.23 5.56 -0.46
CA HIS A 239 -22.37 4.65 -0.61
C HIS A 239 -22.79 4.02 0.73
N GLY A 240 -24.08 3.77 0.92
CA GLY A 240 -24.63 3.14 2.13
C GLY A 240 -26.17 3.06 2.10
N PRO A 241 -26.79 2.16 2.87
CA PRO A 241 -28.24 2.07 2.94
C PRO A 241 -28.82 3.30 3.66
N GLU A 242 -29.67 4.07 2.97
CA GLU A 242 -30.44 5.19 3.54
C GLU A 242 -29.57 6.27 4.23
N PHE A 243 -28.44 6.64 3.61
CA PHE A 243 -27.60 7.73 4.09
C PHE A 243 -27.93 9.05 3.38
N GLN A 244 -27.95 10.16 4.11
CA GLN A 244 -28.07 11.52 3.55
C GLN A 244 -26.90 12.39 4.03
N VAL A 245 -26.39 13.23 3.13
CA VAL A 245 -25.30 14.17 3.44
C VAL A 245 -25.53 15.55 2.84
N ALA A 246 -25.00 16.56 3.51
CA ALA A 246 -24.74 17.84 2.87
C ALA A 246 -23.27 17.89 2.45
N VAL A 247 -22.98 18.43 1.26
CA VAL A 247 -21.60 18.64 0.82
C VAL A 247 -21.40 20.11 0.46
N THR A 248 -20.33 20.67 1.01
CA THR A 248 -19.78 21.95 0.59
C THR A 248 -18.60 21.65 -0.32
N TRP A 249 -18.58 22.20 -1.54
CA TRP A 249 -17.53 21.89 -2.53
C TRP A 249 -16.34 22.87 -2.47
N GLY A 250 -16.43 23.90 -1.64
CA GLY A 250 -15.35 24.85 -1.41
C GLY A 250 -15.26 25.97 -2.45
N ASP A 251 -16.19 26.05 -3.40
CA ASP A 251 -16.31 27.13 -4.40
C ASP A 251 -17.59 27.94 -4.24
N GLU A 252 -18.02 28.13 -2.99
CA GLU A 252 -19.28 28.80 -2.59
C GLU A 252 -20.56 28.07 -3.03
N SER A 253 -20.44 26.87 -3.60
CA SER A 253 -21.57 25.97 -3.82
C SER A 253 -21.81 25.06 -2.61
N ASP A 254 -22.96 25.26 -1.97
CA ASP A 254 -23.50 24.41 -0.91
C ASP A 254 -24.65 23.59 -1.50
N ASN A 255 -24.46 22.28 -1.64
CA ASN A 255 -25.50 21.40 -2.16
C ASN A 255 -25.92 20.36 -1.11
N LEU A 256 -27.23 20.18 -0.97
CA LEU A 256 -27.84 19.09 -0.20
C LEU A 256 -28.03 17.89 -1.13
N TYR A 257 -27.57 16.70 -0.70
CA TYR A 257 -27.66 15.48 -1.50
C TYR A 257 -28.39 14.38 -0.72
N ASP A 258 -29.43 13.82 -1.33
CA ASP A 258 -29.91 12.50 -0.95
C ASP A 258 -28.89 11.47 -1.45
N VAL A 259 -28.09 10.87 -0.57
CA VAL A 259 -27.04 9.88 -0.92
C VAL A 259 -27.63 8.49 -1.15
N VAL A 260 -28.96 8.38 -1.25
CA VAL A 260 -29.65 7.14 -1.62
C VAL A 260 -29.25 6.68 -3.04
N ASN A 261 -28.64 7.54 -3.87
CA ASN A 261 -28.06 7.11 -5.14
C ASN A 261 -26.78 7.91 -5.48
N GLU A 262 -25.63 7.22 -5.60
CA GLU A 262 -24.31 7.83 -5.87
C GLU A 262 -24.27 8.70 -7.14
N ASP A 263 -25.21 8.46 -8.06
CA ASP A 263 -25.36 9.16 -9.34
C ASP A 263 -25.45 10.67 -9.21
N LYS A 264 -25.82 11.18 -8.03
CA LYS A 264 -26.01 12.61 -7.78
C LYS A 264 -24.86 13.28 -7.03
N LEU A 265 -23.91 12.53 -6.45
CA LEU A 265 -22.87 13.10 -5.59
C LEU A 265 -21.65 13.56 -6.38
N TYR A 266 -21.87 14.54 -7.26
CA TYR A 266 -20.84 15.08 -8.13
C TYR A 266 -20.86 16.60 -8.15
N HIS A 267 -19.76 17.17 -8.66
CA HIS A 267 -19.62 18.59 -8.91
C HIS A 267 -18.73 18.86 -10.12
N THR A 268 -18.95 20.01 -10.76
CA THR A 268 -18.11 20.48 -11.85
C THR A 268 -17.51 21.84 -11.52
N TYR A 269 -16.23 21.86 -11.17
CA TYR A 269 -15.48 23.07 -10.87
C TYR A 269 -15.29 23.90 -12.14
N LYS A 270 -15.85 25.12 -12.16
CA LYS A 270 -15.76 26.03 -13.31
C LYS A 270 -14.41 26.76 -13.39
N ILE A 271 -13.72 26.86 -12.26
CA ILE A 271 -12.42 27.52 -12.12
C ILE A 271 -11.36 26.51 -11.67
N THR A 272 -10.10 26.90 -11.83
CA THR A 272 -8.94 26.15 -11.33
C THR A 272 -8.58 26.62 -9.93
N GLY A 273 -7.97 25.74 -9.14
CA GLY A 273 -7.54 26.06 -7.78
C GLY A 273 -7.61 24.85 -6.86
N GLN A 274 -7.31 25.10 -5.59
CA GLN A 274 -7.41 24.10 -4.54
C GLN A 274 -8.74 24.28 -3.81
N PHE A 275 -9.54 23.22 -3.74
CA PHE A 275 -10.88 23.26 -3.17
C PHE A 275 -11.00 22.29 -2.00
N THR A 276 -11.53 22.79 -0.89
CA THR A 276 -11.81 21.97 0.29
C THR A 276 -13.26 21.54 0.25
N VAL A 277 -13.47 20.23 0.18
CA VAL A 277 -14.78 19.60 0.21
C VAL A 277 -15.05 19.11 1.62
N ILE A 278 -16.17 19.50 2.22
CA ILE A 278 -16.60 19.01 3.53
C ILE A 278 -17.94 18.32 3.40
N ILE A 279 -18.01 17.09 3.91
CA ILE A 279 -19.20 16.25 3.95
C ILE A 279 -19.75 16.25 5.38
N TYR A 280 -21.05 16.49 5.50
CA TYR A 280 -21.78 16.56 6.75
C TYR A 280 -22.85 15.49 6.86
N GLU A 281 -23.04 14.94 8.06
CA GLU A 281 -24.11 14.01 8.37
C GLU A 281 -25.47 14.71 8.37
N VAL A 282 -26.44 14.10 7.68
CA VAL A 282 -27.86 14.49 7.77
C VAL A 282 -28.66 13.36 8.43
N SER A 283 -28.54 12.13 7.93
CA SER A 283 -29.15 10.93 8.53
C SER A 283 -28.48 9.64 8.08
N GLY A 284 -28.58 8.59 8.91
CA GLY A 284 -28.19 7.21 8.59
C GLY A 284 -27.21 6.62 9.60
N SER A 285 -26.69 5.41 9.35
CA SER A 285 -25.96 4.64 10.36
C SER A 285 -24.54 4.24 9.98
N TYR A 286 -24.28 3.87 8.72
CA TYR A 286 -22.94 3.49 8.24
C TYR A 286 -22.75 3.82 6.76
N VAL A 287 -21.51 4.13 6.38
CA VAL A 287 -21.15 4.52 5.01
C VAL A 287 -19.85 3.84 4.60
N ALA A 288 -19.75 3.50 3.33
CA ALA A 288 -18.51 3.09 2.69
C ALA A 288 -17.99 4.23 1.82
N PHE A 289 -16.66 4.37 1.78
CA PHE A 289 -15.98 5.37 0.98
C PHE A 289 -14.98 4.69 0.05
N GLY A 290 -15.37 4.48 -1.21
CA GLY A 290 -14.56 3.82 -2.23
C GLY A 290 -15.40 3.08 -3.26
N LYS A 291 -14.73 2.44 -4.23
CA LYS A 291 -15.39 1.66 -5.31
C LYS A 291 -14.75 0.28 -5.50
N GLY A 292 -14.18 -0.29 -4.45
CA GLY A 292 -13.50 -1.57 -4.51
C GLY A 292 -12.36 -1.58 -5.52
N GLN A 293 -12.44 -2.47 -6.51
CA GLN A 293 -11.40 -2.62 -7.52
C GLN A 293 -11.35 -1.47 -8.52
N ASP A 294 -12.42 -0.68 -8.62
CA ASP A 294 -12.52 0.43 -9.55
C ASP A 294 -12.03 1.74 -8.94
N SER A 295 -11.39 2.57 -9.75
CA SER A 295 -11.13 3.97 -9.42
C SER A 295 -12.40 4.82 -9.60
N TRP A 296 -12.48 5.96 -8.92
CA TRP A 296 -13.60 6.89 -9.05
C TRP A 296 -13.20 8.23 -9.69
N GLU A 297 -14.16 8.87 -10.35
CA GLU A 297 -13.92 10.09 -11.13
C GLU A 297 -13.53 11.27 -10.24
N GLY A 298 -12.26 11.70 -10.26
CA GLY A 298 -11.78 12.75 -9.36
C GLY A 298 -10.59 12.35 -8.51
N VAL A 299 -10.39 11.04 -8.31
CA VAL A 299 -9.43 10.51 -7.34
C VAL A 299 -7.99 10.93 -7.63
N ASP A 300 -7.62 11.05 -8.90
CA ASP A 300 -6.30 11.49 -9.35
C ASP A 300 -5.99 12.93 -8.95
N ARG A 301 -7.01 13.73 -8.61
CA ARG A 301 -6.91 15.14 -8.19
C ARG A 301 -6.97 15.31 -6.67
N LEU A 302 -7.22 14.23 -5.93
CA LEU A 302 -7.28 14.23 -4.48
C LEU A 302 -5.87 14.43 -3.91
N VAL A 303 -5.70 15.44 -3.06
CA VAL A 303 -4.39 15.79 -2.47
C VAL A 303 -4.34 15.63 -0.95
N TYR A 304 -5.47 15.77 -0.26
CA TYR A 304 -5.56 15.62 1.19
C TYR A 304 -6.90 15.00 1.61
N VAL A 305 -6.86 14.20 2.68
CA VAL A 305 -8.03 13.55 3.28
C VAL A 305 -7.96 13.72 4.79
N ASN A 306 -9.08 14.03 5.43
CA ASN A 306 -9.21 14.07 6.87
C ASN A 306 -10.51 13.39 7.29
N PHE A 307 -10.38 12.26 7.97
CA PHE A 307 -11.51 11.55 8.55
C PHE A 307 -11.88 12.21 9.88
N ILE A 308 -13.15 12.61 10.00
CA ILE A 308 -13.66 13.44 11.12
C ILE A 308 -14.78 12.70 11.88
N SER A 309 -15.17 11.49 11.43
CA SER A 309 -16.23 10.70 12.03
C SER A 309 -15.98 9.21 11.90
N ASN A 310 -16.52 8.45 12.86
CA ASN A 310 -16.45 7.00 12.91
C ASN A 310 -17.52 6.28 12.06
N LEU A 311 -18.28 7.01 11.23
CA LEU A 311 -19.35 6.44 10.40
C LEU A 311 -18.85 5.64 9.19
N ILE A 312 -17.59 5.85 8.75
CA ILE A 312 -17.03 5.19 7.56
C ILE A 312 -16.45 3.83 7.95
N THR A 313 -17.14 2.73 7.67
CA THR A 313 -16.71 1.38 8.13
C THR A 313 -16.03 0.55 7.04
N ASN A 314 -16.00 1.04 5.81
CA ASN A 314 -15.38 0.37 4.67
C ASN A 314 -14.63 1.39 3.80
N LEU A 315 -13.36 1.09 3.49
CA LEU A 315 -12.48 1.93 2.68
C LEU A 315 -12.01 1.22 1.40
N SER A 316 -12.73 0.19 0.98
CA SER A 316 -12.38 -0.60 -0.20
C SER A 316 -12.35 0.29 -1.44
N GLY A 317 -11.17 0.45 -2.04
CA GLY A 317 -10.95 1.32 -3.20
C GLY A 317 -10.98 2.83 -2.93
N ALA A 318 -10.92 3.28 -1.67
CA ALA A 318 -11.06 4.70 -1.31
C ALA A 318 -10.11 5.63 -2.08
N PHE A 319 -8.87 5.21 -2.28
CA PHE A 319 -7.82 6.00 -2.92
C PHE A 319 -7.22 5.29 -4.14
N ASN A 320 -7.96 4.35 -4.72
CA ASN A 320 -7.53 3.65 -5.92
C ASN A 320 -7.36 4.64 -7.10
N GLY A 321 -6.13 4.84 -7.56
CA GLY A 321 -5.77 5.82 -8.59
C GLY A 321 -5.43 7.23 -8.06
N ALA A 322 -5.30 7.42 -6.74
CA ALA A 322 -4.98 8.71 -6.14
C ALA A 322 -3.50 9.09 -6.31
N ILE A 323 -3.09 9.42 -7.53
CA ILE A 323 -1.69 9.67 -7.88
C ILE A 323 -1.09 10.92 -7.24
N ASN A 324 -1.92 11.88 -6.82
CA ASN A 324 -1.50 13.16 -6.23
C ASN A 324 -1.78 13.24 -4.72
N LEU A 325 -2.18 12.15 -4.07
CA LEU A 325 -2.50 12.12 -2.65
C LEU A 325 -1.22 12.30 -1.83
N LYS A 326 -1.15 13.40 -1.06
CA LYS A 326 0.05 13.78 -0.31
C LYS A 326 -0.05 13.50 1.16
N ASP A 327 -1.23 13.66 1.74
CA ASP A 327 -1.41 13.51 3.18
C ASP A 327 -2.81 13.03 3.51
N ILE A 328 -2.90 12.28 4.60
CA ILE A 328 -4.16 11.77 5.09
C ILE A 328 -4.13 11.74 6.62
N ASN A 329 -5.00 12.55 7.20
CA ASN A 329 -5.23 12.61 8.62
C ASN A 329 -6.28 11.57 9.06
N ILE A 330 -5.86 10.76 10.02
CA ILE A 330 -6.63 9.63 10.58
C ILE A 330 -6.80 9.73 12.10
N ASN A 331 -6.73 10.94 12.66
CA ASN A 331 -6.91 11.10 14.10
C ASN A 331 -8.29 10.65 14.57
N ASP A 332 -9.31 10.84 13.74
CA ASP A 332 -10.69 10.43 14.01
C ASP A 332 -11.17 9.33 13.04
N LEU A 333 -10.24 8.56 12.44
CA LEU A 333 -10.57 7.40 11.62
C LEU A 333 -11.20 6.29 12.49
N PRO A 334 -12.35 5.71 12.09
CA PRO A 334 -13.01 4.65 12.85
C PRO A 334 -12.14 3.42 13.07
N THR A 335 -12.20 2.87 14.29
CA THR A 335 -11.48 1.63 14.65
C THR A 335 -12.06 0.37 14.01
N ASP A 336 -13.26 0.48 13.43
CA ASP A 336 -14.06 -0.65 12.96
C ASP A 336 -13.95 -0.87 11.45
N VAL A 337 -13.03 -0.16 10.76
CA VAL A 337 -12.72 -0.44 9.36
C VAL A 337 -12.10 -1.84 9.25
N THR A 338 -12.82 -2.74 8.58
CA THR A 338 -12.42 -4.14 8.39
C THR A 338 -11.97 -4.44 6.96
N ASP A 339 -12.54 -3.75 5.97
CA ASP A 339 -12.18 -3.90 4.56
C ASP A 339 -11.39 -2.69 4.06
N ALA A 340 -10.13 -2.94 3.67
CA ALA A 340 -9.20 -1.98 3.08
C ALA A 340 -8.68 -2.50 1.72
N SER A 341 -9.44 -3.38 1.07
CA SER A 341 -9.07 -3.91 -0.23
C SER A 341 -8.93 -2.79 -1.27
N TYR A 342 -7.88 -2.83 -2.10
CA TYR A 342 -7.60 -1.85 -3.16
C TYR A 342 -7.47 -0.39 -2.70
N ILE A 343 -7.45 -0.11 -1.40
CA ILE A 343 -7.48 1.26 -0.85
C ILE A 343 -6.37 2.15 -1.43
N PHE A 344 -5.17 1.62 -1.69
CA PHE A 344 -4.05 2.35 -2.30
C PHE A 344 -3.60 1.75 -3.65
N ALA A 345 -4.47 1.01 -4.34
CA ALA A 345 -4.15 0.50 -5.67
C ALA A 345 -3.89 1.66 -6.66
N ASN A 346 -2.97 1.47 -7.60
CA ASN A 346 -2.64 2.46 -8.65
C ASN A 346 -2.26 3.86 -8.13
N THR A 347 -1.79 3.97 -6.88
CA THR A 347 -1.40 5.25 -6.27
C THR A 347 0.04 5.67 -6.62
N GLY A 348 0.31 6.97 -6.45
CA GLY A 348 1.66 7.54 -6.53
C GLY A 348 2.56 7.14 -5.36
N ASP A 349 3.66 7.89 -5.14
CA ASP A 349 4.44 7.73 -3.91
C ASP A 349 3.65 8.38 -2.77
N ILE A 350 2.87 7.57 -2.06
CA ILE A 350 2.10 8.02 -0.90
C ILE A 350 3.00 8.14 0.33
N ILE A 351 2.58 8.97 1.29
CA ILE A 351 3.23 9.07 2.59
C ILE A 351 3.18 7.75 3.37
N ASN A 352 3.98 7.68 4.44
CA ASN A 352 3.97 6.53 5.33
C ASN A 352 2.63 6.44 6.09
N VAL A 353 1.89 5.35 5.88
CA VAL A 353 0.60 5.07 6.52
C VAL A 353 0.70 4.05 7.67
N ASN A 354 1.89 3.82 8.24
CA ASN A 354 2.06 2.81 9.30
C ASN A 354 1.19 3.01 10.53
N ASP A 355 0.99 4.26 10.94
CA ASP A 355 0.18 4.58 12.12
C ASP A 355 -1.28 4.17 11.92
N TRP A 356 -1.73 4.00 10.68
CA TRP A 356 -3.09 3.58 10.35
C TRP A 356 -3.39 2.21 10.90
N TYR A 357 -2.49 1.26 10.66
CA TYR A 357 -2.70 -0.14 11.01
C TYR A 357 -2.79 -0.38 12.52
N SER A 358 -2.35 0.59 13.33
CA SER A 358 -2.57 0.55 14.78
C SER A 358 -4.00 0.94 15.18
N LYS A 359 -4.68 1.72 14.34
CA LYS A 359 -6.02 2.25 14.60
C LYS A 359 -7.14 1.43 13.96
N ILE A 360 -6.89 0.73 12.85
CA ILE A 360 -7.91 -0.04 12.12
C ILE A 360 -7.69 -1.56 12.22
N LYS A 361 -8.79 -2.32 12.21
CA LYS A 361 -8.79 -3.79 12.33
C LYS A 361 -9.04 -4.46 10.98
N ILE A 362 -8.10 -4.29 10.06
CA ILE A 362 -8.21 -4.85 8.70
C ILE A 362 -8.26 -6.39 8.76
N THR A 363 -9.27 -6.97 8.10
CA THR A 363 -9.38 -8.41 7.84
C THR A 363 -9.19 -8.73 6.35
N ASN A 364 -9.46 -7.78 5.45
CA ASN A 364 -9.24 -7.90 4.01
C ASN A 364 -8.29 -6.79 3.50
N SER A 365 -7.12 -7.18 3.00
CA SER A 365 -6.14 -6.27 2.40
C SER A 365 -5.84 -6.64 0.94
N SER A 366 -6.78 -7.29 0.27
CA SER A 366 -6.59 -7.68 -1.13
C SER A 366 -6.36 -6.46 -2.02
N GLY A 367 -5.36 -6.51 -2.90
CA GLY A 367 -5.02 -5.42 -3.81
C GLY A 367 -4.54 -4.11 -3.15
N MET A 368 -4.29 -4.09 -1.83
CA MET A 368 -4.06 -2.85 -1.05
C MET A 368 -3.04 -1.89 -1.69
N TYR A 369 -1.96 -2.40 -2.25
CA TYR A 369 -0.86 -1.67 -2.89
C TYR A 369 -0.61 -2.08 -4.35
N LYS A 370 -1.60 -2.72 -4.99
CA LYS A 370 -1.52 -3.20 -6.37
C LYS A 370 -1.14 -2.08 -7.33
N ASN A 371 -0.14 -2.28 -8.18
CA ASN A 371 0.37 -1.30 -9.16
C ASN A 371 0.73 0.09 -8.58
N SER A 372 0.94 0.21 -7.26
CA SER A 372 1.30 1.48 -6.63
C SER A 372 2.80 1.76 -6.72
N LYS A 373 3.22 2.97 -6.33
CA LYS A 373 4.63 3.30 -6.08
C LYS A 373 5.05 3.15 -4.62
N TYR A 374 4.24 2.45 -3.80
CA TYR A 374 4.51 2.32 -2.37
C TYR A 374 5.81 1.56 -2.11
N ASN A 375 6.72 2.17 -1.35
CA ASN A 375 7.97 1.55 -0.89
C ASN A 375 8.40 2.10 0.49
N LYS A 376 7.44 2.26 1.40
CA LYS A 376 7.71 2.68 2.79
C LYS A 376 7.66 1.46 3.72
N PRO A 377 8.33 1.48 4.89
CA PRO A 377 8.29 0.37 5.85
C PRO A 377 6.86 0.03 6.23
N LEU A 378 6.57 -1.24 6.51
CA LEU A 378 5.26 -1.73 6.94
C LEU A 378 5.24 -2.00 8.45
N ALA A 379 4.12 -1.72 9.12
CA ALA A 379 3.95 -2.08 10.52
C ALA A 379 3.95 -3.61 10.72
N SER A 380 4.59 -4.08 11.79
CA SER A 380 4.74 -5.53 12.03
C SER A 380 3.42 -6.28 12.21
N ASN A 381 2.39 -5.62 12.73
CA ASN A 381 1.06 -6.18 12.96
C ASN A 381 0.09 -6.01 11.78
N LEU A 382 0.53 -5.45 10.64
CA LEU A 382 -0.32 -5.19 9.48
C LEU A 382 -1.17 -6.41 9.07
N LEU A 383 -0.56 -7.60 9.04
CA LEU A 383 -1.20 -8.82 8.58
C LEU A 383 -1.71 -9.72 9.73
N SER A 384 -1.71 -9.23 10.98
CA SER A 384 -2.00 -10.10 12.14
C SER A 384 -3.47 -10.51 12.23
N ASN A 385 -4.38 -9.71 11.65
CA ASN A 385 -5.82 -9.98 11.60
C ASN A 385 -6.33 -10.30 10.18
N VAL A 386 -5.48 -10.13 9.17
CA VAL A 386 -5.82 -10.26 7.75
C VAL A 386 -5.96 -11.73 7.37
N THR A 387 -7.11 -12.09 6.80
CA THR A 387 -7.35 -13.44 6.26
C THR A 387 -7.02 -13.54 4.79
N ASP A 388 -7.10 -12.43 4.06
CA ASP A 388 -6.87 -12.37 2.62
C ASP A 388 -6.00 -11.16 2.26
N ALA A 389 -4.81 -11.42 1.73
CA ALA A 389 -3.89 -10.43 1.19
C ALA A 389 -3.63 -10.66 -0.32
N THR A 390 -4.60 -11.24 -1.03
CA THR A 390 -4.51 -11.51 -2.46
C THR A 390 -4.14 -10.25 -3.23
N GLU A 391 -3.14 -10.32 -4.11
CA GLU A 391 -2.67 -9.22 -4.96
C GLU A 391 -2.15 -7.99 -4.23
N MET A 392 -1.86 -8.08 -2.92
CA MET A 392 -1.53 -6.91 -2.09
C MET A 392 -0.43 -6.02 -2.70
N PHE A 393 0.65 -6.60 -3.25
CA PHE A 393 1.73 -5.86 -3.93
C PHE A 393 1.87 -6.24 -5.41
N MET A 394 0.82 -6.81 -6.03
CA MET A 394 0.86 -7.23 -7.43
C MET A 394 1.22 -6.05 -8.34
N GLY A 395 2.19 -6.24 -9.23
CA GLY A 395 2.64 -5.26 -10.22
C GLY A 395 3.35 -4.03 -9.64
N ASN A 396 3.68 -4.04 -8.34
CA ASN A 396 4.42 -2.94 -7.72
C ASN A 396 5.91 -2.99 -8.14
N GLN A 397 6.31 -2.06 -9.00
CA GLN A 397 7.67 -1.98 -9.55
C GLN A 397 8.70 -1.31 -8.63
N TYR A 398 8.28 -0.81 -7.47
CA TYR A 398 9.13 -0.02 -6.56
C TYR A 398 9.31 -0.66 -5.18
N PHE A 399 8.37 -1.52 -4.77
CA PHE A 399 8.35 -2.12 -3.44
C PHE A 399 9.51 -3.09 -3.25
N ASN A 400 10.39 -2.77 -2.30
CA ASN A 400 11.53 -3.60 -1.94
C ASN A 400 11.81 -3.53 -0.43
N GLN A 401 10.78 -3.47 0.41
CA GLN A 401 10.98 -3.48 1.87
C GLN A 401 11.23 -4.90 2.37
N ASN A 402 11.89 -5.02 3.54
CA ASN A 402 11.90 -6.27 4.28
C ASN A 402 10.47 -6.56 4.76
N ILE A 403 9.99 -7.78 4.58
CA ILE A 403 8.67 -8.24 5.03
C ILE A 403 8.75 -9.43 6.01
N SER A 404 9.95 -9.88 6.37
CA SER A 404 10.15 -10.98 7.32
C SER A 404 9.72 -10.62 8.74
N HIS A 405 9.64 -9.33 9.08
CA HIS A 405 9.18 -8.88 10.40
C HIS A 405 7.65 -8.84 10.55
N LEU A 406 6.90 -9.09 9.46
CA LEU A 406 5.45 -9.10 9.49
C LEU A 406 4.92 -10.30 10.27
N LYS A 407 3.93 -10.06 11.13
CA LYS A 407 3.15 -11.08 11.82
C LYS A 407 1.95 -11.40 10.96
N LEU A 408 1.91 -12.62 10.44
CA LEU A 408 0.82 -13.11 9.60
C LEU A 408 -0.21 -13.83 10.46
N LYS A 409 -1.48 -13.72 10.10
CA LYS A 409 -2.52 -14.60 10.64
C LYS A 409 -2.33 -16.01 10.08
N ASP A 410 -2.46 -17.02 10.94
CA ASP A 410 -2.48 -18.41 10.49
C ASP A 410 -3.63 -18.65 9.51
N GLY A 411 -3.32 -19.31 8.39
CA GLY A 411 -4.25 -19.59 7.30
C GLY A 411 -4.45 -18.43 6.32
N ILE A 412 -3.66 -17.35 6.40
CA ILE A 412 -3.74 -16.22 5.45
C ILE A 412 -3.56 -16.68 3.99
N ILE A 413 -4.34 -16.10 3.09
CA ILE A 413 -4.23 -16.28 1.64
C ILE A 413 -3.24 -15.24 1.08
N LEU A 414 -2.20 -15.69 0.37
CA LEU A 414 -1.16 -14.86 -0.23
C LEU A 414 -1.11 -15.00 -1.76
N ASN A 415 -2.26 -15.15 -2.39
CA ASN A 415 -2.34 -15.32 -3.84
C ASN A 415 -1.87 -14.06 -4.56
N SER A 416 -1.02 -14.19 -5.58
CA SER A 416 -0.45 -13.08 -6.35
C SER A 416 0.17 -11.97 -5.49
N PHE A 417 0.58 -12.29 -4.24
CA PHE A 417 0.99 -11.29 -3.24
C PHE A 417 2.11 -10.38 -3.74
N LEU A 418 3.10 -10.94 -4.45
CA LEU A 418 4.23 -10.24 -5.07
C LEU A 418 4.34 -10.54 -6.57
N GLU A 419 3.23 -10.91 -7.23
CA GLU A 419 3.22 -11.20 -8.66
C GLU A 419 3.67 -9.95 -9.44
N SER A 420 4.67 -10.10 -10.30
CA SER A 420 5.27 -9.03 -11.10
C SER A 420 5.81 -7.84 -10.28
N ALA A 421 6.14 -8.04 -8.99
CA ALA A 421 6.84 -7.05 -8.18
C ALA A 421 8.34 -7.04 -8.53
N THR A 422 8.68 -6.42 -9.67
CA THR A 422 9.99 -6.59 -10.33
C THR A 422 11.19 -6.12 -9.51
N ALA A 423 11.03 -5.12 -8.64
CA ALA A 423 12.09 -4.61 -7.76
C ALA A 423 12.21 -5.36 -6.43
N PHE A 424 11.25 -6.22 -6.09
CA PHE A 424 11.20 -6.84 -4.77
C PHE A 424 12.34 -7.85 -4.58
N ASN A 425 13.16 -7.61 -3.56
CA ASN A 425 14.20 -8.50 -3.07
C ASN A 425 14.32 -8.38 -1.53
N ASN A 426 13.17 -8.30 -0.85
CA ASN A 426 13.02 -8.31 0.61
C ASN A 426 14.05 -7.42 1.35
N GLY A 427 14.10 -6.14 0.98
CA GLY A 427 14.93 -5.13 1.64
C GLY A 427 16.43 -5.24 1.37
N GLN A 428 16.86 -6.16 0.49
CA GLN A 428 18.28 -6.55 0.37
C GLN A 428 18.92 -6.88 1.73
N SER A 429 18.11 -7.32 2.70
CA SER A 429 18.51 -7.39 4.10
C SER A 429 19.56 -8.46 4.43
N GLY A 430 19.97 -9.27 3.46
CA GLY A 430 20.84 -10.44 3.65
C GLY A 430 20.18 -11.60 4.40
N ASN A 431 18.99 -11.38 4.98
CA ASN A 431 18.20 -12.38 5.68
C ASN A 431 17.38 -13.24 4.72
N SER A 432 16.86 -14.37 5.18
CA SER A 432 15.83 -15.11 4.46
C SER A 432 14.45 -14.45 4.61
N LEU A 433 13.60 -14.64 3.62
CA LEU A 433 12.16 -14.41 3.75
C LEU A 433 11.61 -15.46 4.70
N ASN A 434 11.23 -15.06 5.91
CA ASN A 434 10.84 -15.97 6.99
C ASN A 434 9.80 -15.32 7.91
N TRP A 435 8.69 -16.01 8.16
CA TRP A 435 7.61 -15.58 9.04
C TRP A 435 7.44 -16.44 10.29
N GLY A 436 8.45 -17.25 10.64
CA GLY A 436 8.43 -18.14 11.79
C GLY A 436 7.35 -19.20 11.68
N ASN A 437 6.51 -19.31 12.70
CA ASN A 437 5.45 -20.34 12.79
C ASN A 437 4.14 -19.94 12.10
N ASN A 438 4.08 -18.78 11.43
CA ASN A 438 2.86 -18.37 10.74
C ASN A 438 2.69 -19.13 9.43
N ARG A 439 1.51 -19.73 9.20
CA ARG A 439 1.30 -20.69 8.11
C ARG A 439 0.30 -20.18 7.07
N PRO A 440 0.74 -19.74 5.88
CA PRO A 440 -0.18 -19.43 4.78
C PRO A 440 -1.00 -20.66 4.36
N SER A 441 -2.23 -20.43 3.89
CA SER A 441 -3.08 -21.49 3.33
C SER A 441 -2.92 -21.65 1.82
N SER A 442 -2.55 -20.57 1.11
CA SER A 442 -2.38 -20.59 -0.34
C SER A 442 -1.27 -19.64 -0.81
N LEU A 443 -0.53 -20.06 -1.84
CA LEU A 443 0.60 -19.36 -2.44
C LEU A 443 0.48 -19.25 -3.97
N VAL A 444 -0.73 -19.27 -4.52
CA VAL A 444 -0.96 -19.17 -5.97
C VAL A 444 -0.27 -17.92 -6.51
N ARG A 445 0.60 -18.05 -7.53
CA ARG A 445 1.34 -16.94 -8.16
C ARG A 445 2.15 -16.06 -7.21
N PHE A 446 2.51 -16.57 -6.03
CA PHE A 446 3.13 -15.79 -4.93
C PHE A 446 4.27 -14.87 -5.39
N LEU A 447 5.24 -15.38 -6.14
CA LEU A 447 6.40 -14.66 -6.70
C LEU A 447 6.47 -14.78 -8.24
N LYS A 448 5.33 -15.00 -8.90
CA LYS A 448 5.29 -15.12 -10.36
C LYS A 448 5.88 -13.86 -11.02
N ASN A 449 6.82 -14.02 -11.94
CA ASN A 449 7.53 -12.92 -12.61
C ASN A 449 8.27 -11.93 -11.67
N ALA A 450 8.63 -12.34 -10.44
CA ALA A 450 9.46 -11.51 -9.56
C ALA A 450 10.94 -11.53 -10.02
N GLU A 451 11.32 -10.58 -10.86
CA GLU A 451 12.61 -10.62 -11.59
C GLU A 451 13.84 -10.42 -10.71
N SER A 452 13.76 -9.59 -9.66
CA SER A 452 14.90 -9.27 -8.78
C SER A 452 15.02 -10.15 -7.54
N PHE A 453 14.05 -11.02 -7.27
CA PHE A 453 14.02 -11.77 -6.02
C PHE A 453 15.04 -12.92 -6.02
N SER A 454 16.04 -12.83 -5.15
CA SER A 454 17.16 -13.78 -5.07
C SER A 454 17.42 -14.32 -3.66
N GLN A 455 16.64 -13.91 -2.66
CA GLN A 455 16.82 -14.35 -1.28
C GLN A 455 16.30 -15.77 -1.04
N ILE A 456 16.80 -16.39 0.04
CA ILE A 456 16.28 -17.68 0.51
C ILE A 456 14.87 -17.49 1.05
N ILE A 457 13.94 -18.33 0.60
CA ILE A 457 12.57 -18.46 1.07
C ILE A 457 12.53 -19.55 2.13
N ASN A 458 12.31 -19.16 3.38
CA ASN A 458 12.22 -20.02 4.56
C ASN A 458 10.90 -19.79 5.30
N ILE A 459 9.79 -20.18 4.67
CA ILE A 459 8.44 -20.04 5.19
C ILE A 459 7.86 -21.41 5.59
N ASP A 460 6.98 -21.47 6.59
CA ASP A 460 6.28 -22.71 6.96
C ASP A 460 5.14 -22.99 5.97
N THR A 461 5.37 -23.91 5.02
CA THR A 461 4.40 -24.31 4.00
C THR A 461 3.44 -25.41 4.48
N SER A 462 3.49 -25.83 5.73
CA SER A 462 2.77 -27.03 6.22
C SER A 462 1.25 -26.94 6.19
N SER A 463 0.68 -25.75 6.02
CA SER A 463 -0.77 -25.52 5.82
C SER A 463 -1.15 -25.19 4.38
N VAL A 464 -0.19 -25.06 3.45
CA VAL A 464 -0.45 -24.63 2.08
C VAL A 464 -1.12 -25.77 1.30
N THR A 465 -2.22 -25.47 0.61
CA THR A 465 -2.94 -26.42 -0.25
C THR A 465 -2.76 -26.17 -1.74
N ASP A 466 -2.40 -24.95 -2.15
CA ASP A 466 -2.25 -24.58 -3.56
C ASP A 466 -0.99 -23.72 -3.78
N MET A 467 -0.16 -24.14 -4.73
CA MET A 467 1.08 -23.46 -5.15
C MET A 467 1.11 -23.23 -6.68
N THR A 468 -0.05 -23.18 -7.33
CA THR A 468 -0.18 -22.93 -8.77
C THR A 468 0.63 -21.69 -9.17
N GLU A 469 1.60 -21.88 -10.08
CA GLU A 469 2.49 -20.83 -10.58
C GLU A 469 3.29 -20.05 -9.51
N ALA A 470 3.43 -20.58 -8.28
CA ALA A 470 3.99 -19.82 -7.15
C ALA A 470 5.38 -19.21 -7.41
N LEU A 471 6.24 -19.91 -8.17
CA LEU A 471 7.58 -19.47 -8.57
C LEU A 471 7.74 -19.39 -10.10
N TYR A 472 6.62 -19.29 -10.84
CA TYR A 472 6.65 -19.26 -12.29
C TYR A 472 7.50 -18.07 -12.79
N ASN A 473 8.49 -18.37 -13.63
CA ASN A 473 9.41 -17.38 -14.20
C ASN A 473 10.15 -16.52 -13.14
N ALA A 474 10.31 -17.02 -11.90
CA ALA A 474 11.15 -16.41 -10.86
C ALA A 474 12.63 -16.74 -11.14
N LYS A 475 13.25 -16.02 -12.09
CA LYS A 475 14.53 -16.39 -12.72
C LYS A 475 15.74 -16.40 -11.80
N LEU A 476 15.70 -15.69 -10.67
CA LEU A 476 16.80 -15.58 -9.70
C LEU A 476 16.61 -16.47 -8.46
N VAL A 477 15.46 -17.15 -8.33
CA VAL A 477 15.24 -18.13 -7.26
C VAL A 477 16.00 -19.40 -7.59
N ASN A 478 17.09 -19.64 -6.86
CA ASN A 478 17.94 -20.82 -7.01
C ASN A 478 18.31 -21.40 -5.64
N GLN A 479 17.35 -22.03 -4.97
CA GLN A 479 17.55 -22.68 -3.68
C GLN A 479 17.01 -24.12 -3.68
N ASP A 480 17.50 -24.93 -2.75
CA ASP A 480 16.89 -26.21 -2.42
C ASP A 480 15.53 -25.99 -1.73
N LEU A 481 14.45 -26.54 -2.31
CA LEU A 481 13.09 -26.49 -1.77
C LEU A 481 12.68 -27.80 -1.09
N GLY A 482 13.58 -28.79 -1.00
CA GLY A 482 13.26 -30.13 -0.50
C GLY A 482 12.80 -30.18 0.96
N GLN A 483 13.07 -29.12 1.74
CA GLN A 483 12.61 -28.95 3.12
C GLN A 483 11.20 -28.38 3.24
N TRP A 484 10.58 -27.92 2.14
CA TRP A 484 9.21 -27.43 2.17
C TRP A 484 8.25 -28.58 2.47
N ASN A 485 7.37 -28.40 3.44
CA ASN A 485 6.30 -29.34 3.72
C ASN A 485 5.19 -29.18 2.68
N ILE A 486 5.02 -30.19 1.83
CA ILE A 486 4.09 -30.17 0.70
C ILE A 486 2.96 -31.18 0.85
N ARG A 487 2.80 -31.79 2.04
CA ARG A 487 1.86 -32.89 2.29
C ARG A 487 0.38 -32.55 2.05
N ASN A 488 0.04 -31.26 2.15
CA ASN A 488 -1.31 -30.75 2.00
C ASN A 488 -1.56 -30.15 0.61
N VAL A 489 -0.51 -30.01 -0.22
CA VAL A 489 -0.61 -29.37 -1.52
C VAL A 489 -1.30 -30.30 -2.51
N THR A 490 -2.36 -29.81 -3.14
CA THR A 490 -3.14 -30.54 -4.15
C THR A 490 -2.82 -30.09 -5.57
N ASP A 491 -2.31 -28.86 -5.76
CA ASP A 491 -1.96 -28.32 -7.07
C ASP A 491 -0.62 -27.54 -7.07
N MET A 492 0.26 -27.87 -8.00
CA MET A 492 1.54 -27.21 -8.28
C MET A 492 1.69 -26.93 -9.79
N THR A 493 0.57 -26.77 -10.51
CA THR A 493 0.54 -26.50 -11.94
C THR A 493 1.40 -25.26 -12.25
N GLY A 494 2.37 -25.41 -13.15
CA GLY A 494 3.30 -24.35 -13.52
C GLY A 494 4.23 -23.84 -12.41
N MET A 495 4.19 -24.38 -11.18
CA MET A 495 4.85 -23.82 -10.00
C MET A 495 6.32 -23.45 -10.23
N LEU A 496 7.10 -24.33 -10.85
CA LEU A 496 8.55 -24.19 -11.03
C LEU A 496 8.95 -23.83 -12.47
N SER A 497 7.97 -23.68 -13.37
CA SER A 497 8.22 -23.47 -14.79
C SER A 497 8.97 -22.16 -15.03
N PHE A 498 10.03 -22.23 -15.83
CA PHE A 498 10.95 -21.13 -16.16
C PHE A 498 11.68 -20.49 -14.97
N SER A 499 11.67 -21.12 -13.79
CA SER A 499 12.36 -20.63 -12.60
C SER A 499 13.89 -20.64 -12.73
N GLY A 500 14.58 -20.12 -11.71
CA GLY A 500 16.04 -20.06 -11.61
C GLY A 500 16.73 -21.33 -11.10
N LEU A 501 15.98 -22.40 -10.80
CA LEU A 501 16.52 -23.60 -10.17
C LEU A 501 17.62 -24.25 -11.03
N SER A 502 18.81 -24.38 -10.45
CA SER A 502 19.89 -25.19 -11.00
C SER A 502 19.55 -26.69 -10.91
N VAL A 503 20.23 -27.53 -11.72
CA VAL A 503 20.07 -28.99 -11.68
C VAL A 503 20.27 -29.53 -10.26
N ASN A 504 21.29 -29.05 -9.54
CA ASN A 504 21.57 -29.51 -8.17
C ASN A 504 20.43 -29.20 -7.20
N ASN A 505 19.87 -27.99 -7.27
CA ASN A 505 18.80 -27.57 -6.38
C ASN A 505 17.45 -28.20 -6.76
N TYR A 506 17.19 -28.41 -8.05
CA TYR A 506 16.00 -29.14 -8.50
C TYR A 506 16.08 -30.64 -8.14
N ASP A 507 17.25 -31.27 -8.31
CA ASP A 507 17.49 -32.64 -7.85
C ASP A 507 17.27 -32.79 -6.35
N SER A 508 17.82 -31.87 -5.53
CA SER A 508 17.61 -31.88 -4.08
C SER A 508 16.14 -31.64 -3.70
N THR A 509 15.45 -30.77 -4.43
CA THR A 509 14.01 -30.54 -4.27
C THR A 509 13.21 -31.82 -4.50
N LEU A 510 13.40 -32.48 -5.65
CA LEU A 510 12.72 -33.73 -6.00
C LEU A 510 13.01 -34.84 -4.99
N VAL A 511 14.27 -35.00 -4.59
CA VAL A 511 14.68 -36.00 -3.60
C VAL A 511 14.08 -35.70 -2.22
N GLY A 512 14.16 -34.45 -1.76
CA GLY A 512 13.64 -34.03 -0.46
C GLY A 512 12.13 -34.22 -0.35
N TRP A 513 11.37 -33.83 -1.38
CA TRP A 513 9.93 -34.05 -1.44
C TRP A 513 9.59 -35.54 -1.50
N SER A 514 10.28 -36.32 -2.33
CA SER A 514 10.06 -37.76 -2.38
C SER A 514 10.35 -38.48 -1.06
N GLY A 515 11.22 -37.91 -0.21
CA GLY A 515 11.58 -38.43 1.10
C GLY A 515 10.55 -38.19 2.20
N GLN A 516 9.49 -37.41 1.94
CA GLN A 516 8.35 -37.22 2.84
C GLN A 516 7.41 -38.45 2.81
N LEU A 517 7.97 -39.63 3.04
CA LEU A 517 7.36 -40.95 2.81
C LEU A 517 6.42 -41.42 3.93
N ASP A 518 5.49 -42.28 3.51
CA ASP A 518 4.60 -43.10 4.33
C ASP A 518 5.35 -44.35 4.82
N ILE A 519 5.67 -44.45 6.12
CA ILE A 519 6.28 -45.64 6.72
C ILE A 519 5.31 -46.27 7.73
N PRO A 520 4.86 -47.53 7.52
CA PRO A 520 3.83 -48.18 8.34
C PRO A 520 4.13 -48.36 9.84
N LEU A 521 5.36 -48.09 10.29
CA LEU A 521 5.81 -48.37 11.67
C LEU A 521 6.22 -47.13 12.47
N LYS A 522 6.03 -45.92 11.96
CA LYS A 522 6.24 -44.67 12.73
C LYS A 522 5.31 -43.56 12.24
N MET A 523 3.99 -43.63 12.51
CA MET A 523 3.01 -42.52 12.40
C MET A 523 3.49 -41.31 11.53
N THR A 524 3.67 -41.50 10.21
CA THR A 524 4.38 -40.53 9.36
C THR A 524 3.45 -39.85 8.36
N PHE A 525 3.78 -38.60 8.05
CA PHE A 525 3.00 -37.64 7.25
C PHE A 525 2.84 -38.12 5.79
N LYS A 526 1.62 -38.04 5.23
CA LYS A 526 1.25 -38.56 3.90
C LYS A 526 1.20 -37.47 2.82
N LEU A 527 1.91 -37.63 1.70
CA LEU A 527 1.78 -36.77 0.51
C LEU A 527 0.44 -37.00 -0.22
N GLN A 528 -0.09 -35.95 -0.86
CA GLN A 528 -1.24 -36.06 -1.75
C GLN A 528 -0.90 -36.83 -3.02
N ARG A 529 -1.89 -37.58 -3.54
CA ARG A 529 -1.78 -38.28 -4.83
C ARG A 529 -2.35 -37.44 -5.96
N GLY A 530 -1.86 -37.63 -7.18
CA GLY A 530 -2.43 -36.94 -8.36
C GLY A 530 -2.01 -35.47 -8.53
N VAL A 531 -1.02 -35.01 -7.76
CA VAL A 531 -0.55 -33.61 -7.84
C VAL A 531 0.14 -33.38 -9.18
N SER A 532 -0.21 -32.28 -9.85
CA SER A 532 0.47 -31.83 -11.07
C SER A 532 1.57 -30.85 -10.73
N LEU A 533 2.80 -31.09 -11.20
CA LEU A 533 3.96 -30.22 -11.03
C LEU A 533 4.47 -29.75 -12.38
N GLY A 534 4.35 -28.45 -12.65
CA GLY A 534 4.92 -27.84 -13.85
C GLY A 534 6.35 -27.38 -13.64
N ALA A 535 7.29 -27.94 -14.39
CA ALA A 535 8.72 -27.67 -14.30
C ALA A 535 9.35 -27.35 -15.67
N GLU A 536 8.60 -26.67 -16.54
CA GLU A 536 9.05 -26.34 -17.89
C GLU A 536 10.37 -25.57 -17.91
N GLY A 537 11.32 -26.03 -18.73
CA GLY A 537 12.64 -25.40 -18.87
C GLY A 537 13.63 -25.73 -17.75
N LEU A 538 13.28 -26.62 -16.81
CA LEU A 538 14.20 -27.17 -15.83
C LEU A 538 14.85 -28.47 -16.30
N PHE A 539 16.02 -28.76 -15.74
CA PHE A 539 16.81 -29.96 -16.04
C PHE A 539 17.08 -30.72 -14.75
N TYR A 540 17.04 -32.05 -14.81
CA TYR A 540 17.34 -32.92 -13.66
C TYR A 540 18.31 -34.05 -14.06
N SER A 541 19.09 -34.54 -13.09
CA SER A 541 20.07 -35.60 -13.31
C SER A 541 19.53 -36.98 -12.91
N LYS A 542 20.36 -38.03 -13.01
CA LYS A 542 20.04 -39.36 -12.46
C LYS A 542 19.75 -39.33 -10.96
N LYS A 543 20.31 -38.38 -10.21
CA LYS A 543 20.01 -38.21 -8.78
C LYS A 543 18.57 -37.71 -8.59
N GLY A 544 18.18 -36.62 -9.26
CA GLY A 544 16.81 -36.12 -9.23
C GLY A 544 15.79 -37.12 -9.77
N LYS A 545 16.18 -37.93 -10.76
CA LYS A 545 15.35 -39.00 -11.32
C LYS A 545 14.83 -39.96 -10.25
N VAL A 546 15.64 -40.32 -9.24
CA VAL A 546 15.21 -41.21 -8.15
C VAL A 546 14.00 -40.62 -7.42
N GLY A 547 14.07 -39.36 -7.00
CA GLY A 547 12.96 -38.70 -6.31
C GLY A 547 11.76 -38.47 -7.22
N ARG A 548 12.00 -38.06 -8.46
CA ARG A 548 10.97 -37.88 -9.48
C ARG A 548 10.17 -39.15 -9.74
N ASP A 549 10.85 -40.28 -9.90
CA ASP A 549 10.21 -41.58 -10.15
C ASP A 549 9.37 -42.01 -8.93
N ILE A 550 9.84 -41.80 -7.69
CA ILE A 550 9.05 -42.07 -6.48
C ILE A 550 7.75 -41.25 -6.47
N LEU A 551 7.83 -39.94 -6.75
CA LEU A 551 6.67 -39.05 -6.79
C LEU A 551 5.64 -39.51 -7.84
N ILE A 552 6.11 -39.95 -9.01
CA ILE A 552 5.23 -40.45 -10.09
C ILE A 552 4.67 -41.83 -9.74
N ASP A 553 5.53 -42.80 -9.45
CA ASP A 553 5.15 -44.21 -9.37
C ASP A 553 4.35 -44.51 -8.10
N GLN A 554 4.73 -43.92 -6.96
CA GLN A 554 4.08 -44.20 -5.68
C GLN A 554 2.91 -43.24 -5.41
N PHE A 555 3.07 -41.96 -5.75
CA PHE A 555 2.08 -40.92 -5.46
C PHE A 555 1.24 -40.52 -6.68
N ASN A 556 1.47 -41.10 -7.86
CA ASN A 556 0.72 -40.79 -9.07
C ASN A 556 0.78 -39.30 -9.45
N TRP A 557 1.93 -38.65 -9.24
CA TRP A 557 2.13 -37.26 -9.65
C TRP A 557 2.25 -37.13 -11.17
N ASN A 558 1.82 -35.99 -11.70
CA ASN A 558 2.04 -35.60 -13.09
C ASN A 558 3.12 -34.50 -13.16
N ILE A 559 4.37 -34.90 -13.40
CA ILE A 559 5.50 -33.97 -13.53
C ILE A 559 5.81 -33.76 -15.00
N TYR A 560 5.77 -32.50 -15.47
CA TYR A 560 5.93 -32.15 -16.88
C TYR A 560 6.86 -30.97 -17.13
N GLY A 561 7.42 -30.91 -18.34
CA GLY A 561 8.26 -29.81 -18.82
C GLY A 561 9.74 -29.87 -18.38
N ASP A 562 10.07 -30.75 -17.44
CA ASP A 562 11.46 -31.01 -17.04
C ASP A 562 12.15 -32.00 -17.98
N THR A 563 13.47 -31.85 -18.15
CA THR A 563 14.26 -32.71 -19.05
C THR A 563 15.35 -33.47 -18.29
N LEU A 564 15.35 -34.80 -18.42
CA LEU A 564 16.44 -35.64 -17.92
C LEU A 564 17.70 -35.37 -18.75
N ILE A 565 18.78 -34.99 -18.08
CA ILE A 565 20.09 -34.87 -18.72
C ILE A 565 20.95 -36.11 -18.43
N ASP A 566 21.31 -36.85 -19.49
CA ASP A 566 22.38 -37.87 -19.46
C ASP A 566 23.70 -37.09 -19.53
N VAL A 567 24.43 -37.01 -18.42
CA VAL A 567 25.63 -36.18 -18.30
C VAL A 567 26.76 -36.70 -19.21
N VAL A 568 27.46 -35.79 -19.90
CA VAL A 568 28.56 -36.09 -20.83
C VAL A 568 29.89 -36.20 -20.08
N CYS A 569 30.60 -37.33 -20.22
CA CYS A 569 31.75 -37.70 -19.38
C CYS A 569 33.09 -37.70 -20.13
N TYR A 570 34.14 -37.10 -19.57
CA TYR A 570 35.53 -37.30 -19.98
C TYR A 570 36.24 -38.20 -18.96
N SER A 571 37.15 -39.08 -19.40
CA SER A 571 37.99 -39.85 -18.48
C SER A 571 38.98 -38.95 -17.75
N LYS A 572 39.38 -39.32 -16.53
CA LYS A 572 40.54 -38.75 -15.83
C LYS A 572 41.77 -38.73 -16.76
N GLY A 573 42.57 -37.68 -16.68
CA GLY A 573 43.73 -37.48 -17.56
C GLY A 573 43.37 -36.87 -18.93
N THR A 574 42.08 -36.73 -19.27
CA THR A 574 41.70 -35.91 -20.43
C THR A 574 42.14 -34.48 -20.19
N ARG A 575 42.88 -33.89 -21.14
CA ARG A 575 43.38 -32.51 -21.06
C ARG A 575 42.46 -31.59 -21.85
N ILE A 576 42.02 -30.52 -21.21
CA ILE A 576 41.11 -29.52 -21.76
C ILE A 576 41.89 -28.25 -22.07
N LEU A 577 41.76 -27.74 -23.29
CA LEU A 577 42.44 -26.51 -23.70
C LEU A 577 41.83 -25.30 -22.99
N CYS A 578 42.61 -24.72 -22.08
CA CYS A 578 42.28 -23.50 -21.37
C CYS A 578 43.05 -22.30 -21.95
N GLU A 579 42.78 -21.10 -21.44
CA GLU A 579 43.45 -19.84 -21.87
C GLU A 579 44.98 -19.94 -21.89
N HIS A 580 45.57 -20.64 -20.92
CA HIS A 580 47.02 -20.77 -20.74
C HIS A 580 47.58 -22.15 -21.17
N GLY A 581 46.85 -22.88 -22.01
CA GLY A 581 47.25 -24.20 -22.49
C GLY A 581 46.39 -25.34 -21.95
N TYR A 582 46.83 -26.57 -22.20
CA TYR A 582 46.10 -27.78 -21.84
C TYR A 582 46.20 -28.08 -20.34
N VAL A 583 45.06 -28.30 -19.70
CA VAL A 583 44.96 -28.62 -18.27
C VAL A 583 44.25 -29.97 -18.09
N PRO A 584 44.81 -30.93 -17.34
CA PRO A 584 44.11 -32.18 -17.02
C PRO A 584 42.75 -31.90 -16.35
N ILE A 585 41.73 -32.66 -16.73
CA ILE A 585 40.35 -32.36 -16.34
C ILE A 585 40.14 -32.43 -14.82
N GLU A 586 40.90 -33.28 -14.12
CA GLU A 586 40.92 -33.36 -12.67
C GLU A 586 41.53 -32.14 -11.96
N GLN A 587 42.21 -31.27 -12.69
CA GLN A 587 42.81 -30.03 -12.17
C GLN A 587 41.99 -28.79 -12.51
N LEU A 588 40.92 -28.92 -13.29
CA LEU A 588 40.04 -27.80 -13.63
C LEU A 588 39.27 -27.31 -12.40
N LYS A 589 39.05 -26.01 -12.34
CA LYS A 589 38.33 -25.32 -11.27
C LYS A 589 37.30 -24.36 -11.87
N VAL A 590 36.22 -24.14 -11.11
CA VAL A 590 35.24 -23.08 -11.41
C VAL A 590 35.99 -21.74 -11.54
N GLY A 591 35.63 -20.95 -12.54
CA GLY A 591 36.27 -19.67 -12.89
C GLY A 591 37.37 -19.77 -13.95
N MET A 592 37.90 -20.96 -14.24
CA MET A 592 38.91 -21.11 -15.30
C MET A 592 38.30 -20.88 -16.70
N LEU A 593 39.07 -20.29 -17.61
CA LEU A 593 38.64 -20.01 -18.98
C LEU A 593 39.03 -21.16 -19.91
N VAL A 594 38.03 -21.80 -20.51
CA VAL A 594 38.15 -22.91 -21.47
C VAL A 594 37.95 -22.41 -22.90
N LYS A 595 38.80 -22.85 -23.82
CA LYS A 595 38.69 -22.51 -25.24
C LYS A 595 37.63 -23.39 -25.92
N THR A 596 36.66 -22.74 -26.53
CA THR A 596 35.59 -23.39 -27.31
C THR A 596 35.87 -23.28 -28.81
N TYR A 597 35.28 -24.15 -29.63
CA TYR A 597 35.52 -24.17 -31.09
C TYR A 597 35.16 -22.85 -31.79
N LYS A 598 34.06 -22.19 -31.38
CA LYS A 598 33.50 -21.02 -32.10
C LYS A 598 33.17 -19.82 -31.21
N HIS A 599 33.07 -20.00 -29.90
CA HIS A 599 32.65 -18.95 -28.96
C HIS A 599 33.79 -18.37 -28.12
N GLY A 600 35.04 -18.56 -28.53
CA GLY A 600 36.22 -18.07 -27.80
C GLY A 600 36.39 -18.74 -26.44
N LEU A 601 36.89 -17.98 -25.47
CA LEU A 601 37.09 -18.42 -24.08
C LEU A 601 35.79 -18.32 -23.27
N ARG A 602 35.48 -19.37 -22.50
CA ARG A 602 34.31 -19.43 -21.62
C ARG A 602 34.69 -19.90 -20.22
N GLU A 603 34.11 -19.26 -19.22
CA GLU A 603 34.34 -19.56 -17.81
C GLU A 603 33.70 -20.90 -17.42
N ILE A 604 34.42 -21.74 -16.66
CA ILE A 604 33.86 -22.94 -16.04
C ILE A 604 32.95 -22.52 -14.90
N GLU A 605 31.69 -22.96 -14.94
CA GLU A 605 30.67 -22.71 -13.92
C GLU A 605 30.54 -23.88 -12.94
N LEU A 606 30.80 -25.12 -13.40
CA LEU A 606 30.71 -26.32 -12.58
C LEU A 606 31.77 -27.35 -13.00
N VAL A 607 32.33 -28.06 -12.01
CA VAL A 607 33.12 -29.29 -12.21
C VAL A 607 32.48 -30.43 -11.40
N GLY A 608 32.16 -31.55 -12.05
CA GLY A 608 31.66 -32.78 -11.42
C GLY A 608 32.63 -33.95 -11.60
N LYS A 609 32.62 -34.94 -10.72
CA LYS A 609 33.46 -36.15 -10.82
C LYS A 609 32.74 -37.40 -10.32
N GLY A 610 33.15 -38.58 -10.81
CA GLY A 610 32.64 -39.88 -10.38
C GLY A 610 33.50 -41.04 -10.88
N SER A 611 33.07 -42.28 -10.64
CA SER A 611 33.76 -43.49 -11.12
C SER A 611 32.80 -44.65 -11.38
N PHE A 612 33.20 -45.60 -12.24
CA PHE A 612 32.47 -46.85 -12.52
C PHE A 612 33.38 -47.94 -13.10
N ILE A 613 32.92 -49.19 -13.07
CA ILE A 613 33.54 -50.33 -13.80
C ILE A 613 32.96 -50.36 -15.21
N ASN A 614 33.83 -50.38 -16.24
CA ASN A 614 33.45 -50.44 -17.64
C ASN A 614 32.55 -51.65 -17.90
N ASP A 615 31.47 -51.42 -18.64
CA ASP A 615 30.51 -52.46 -18.99
C ASP A 615 30.37 -52.52 -20.52
N PRO A 616 31.15 -53.38 -21.19
CA PRO A 616 31.08 -53.58 -22.64
C PRO A 616 29.70 -54.09 -23.11
N SER A 617 28.86 -54.65 -22.25
CA SER A 617 27.51 -55.07 -22.63
C SER A 617 26.52 -53.91 -22.71
N ASN A 618 26.85 -52.77 -22.10
CA ASN A 618 26.00 -51.60 -22.03
C ASN A 618 26.67 -50.40 -22.68
N TRP A 619 26.27 -50.07 -23.91
CA TRP A 619 26.89 -48.98 -24.67
C TRP A 619 26.92 -47.62 -23.93
N LYS A 620 26.02 -47.34 -22.98
CA LYS A 620 26.03 -46.10 -22.18
C LYS A 620 27.06 -46.11 -21.05
N ARG A 621 27.43 -47.30 -20.57
CA ARG A 621 28.42 -47.53 -19.51
C ARG A 621 29.71 -48.19 -20.03
N CYS A 622 29.83 -48.27 -21.36
CA CYS A 622 31.03 -48.68 -22.05
C CYS A 622 31.87 -47.43 -22.39
N MET A 623 33.18 -47.53 -22.18
CA MET A 623 34.16 -46.58 -22.65
C MET A 623 34.54 -46.89 -24.09
N TYR A 624 34.70 -45.82 -24.86
CA TYR A 624 35.05 -45.87 -26.27
C TYR A 624 36.32 -45.05 -26.47
N LEU A 625 37.25 -45.63 -27.21
CA LEU A 625 38.54 -45.05 -27.57
C LEU A 625 38.47 -44.54 -29.00
N LEU A 626 38.67 -43.24 -29.20
CA LEU A 626 38.98 -42.66 -30.49
C LEU A 626 40.50 -42.59 -30.61
N PRO A 627 41.12 -43.38 -31.51
CA PRO A 627 42.56 -43.32 -31.71
C PRO A 627 43.01 -41.93 -32.14
N LYS A 628 44.18 -41.51 -31.68
CA LYS A 628 44.79 -40.25 -32.11
C LYS A 628 44.90 -40.20 -33.63
N SER A 629 44.52 -39.07 -34.21
CA SER A 629 44.61 -38.82 -35.64
C SER A 629 44.79 -37.32 -35.92
N GLY A 630 45.48 -36.99 -37.02
CA GLY A 630 45.76 -35.60 -37.39
C GLY A 630 46.60 -34.87 -36.32
N GLU A 631 46.08 -33.73 -35.85
CA GLU A 631 46.71 -32.87 -34.83
C GLU A 631 46.50 -33.35 -33.38
N MET A 632 45.75 -34.43 -33.14
CA MET A 632 45.56 -35.00 -31.80
C MET A 632 46.89 -35.58 -31.28
N THR A 633 47.33 -35.15 -30.10
CA THR A 633 48.57 -35.69 -29.51
C THR A 633 48.38 -37.08 -28.91
N ASP A 634 47.15 -37.45 -28.53
CA ASP A 634 46.83 -38.69 -27.80
C ASP A 634 45.39 -39.20 -28.02
N ASP A 635 45.09 -40.43 -27.57
CA ASP A 635 43.82 -41.15 -27.75
C ASP A 635 42.69 -40.62 -26.86
N LEU A 636 41.54 -40.30 -27.46
CA LEU A 636 40.37 -39.81 -26.70
C LEU A 636 39.51 -40.94 -26.15
N VAL A 637 39.45 -41.08 -24.82
CA VAL A 637 38.64 -42.09 -24.13
C VAL A 637 37.44 -41.45 -23.43
N VAL A 638 36.23 -41.82 -23.87
CA VAL A 638 34.96 -41.20 -23.42
C VAL A 638 33.86 -42.25 -23.26
N THR A 639 32.77 -41.90 -22.57
CA THR A 639 31.61 -42.80 -22.47
C THR A 639 30.87 -42.88 -23.80
N GLY A 640 30.15 -43.97 -24.06
CA GLY A 640 29.43 -44.15 -25.33
C GLY A 640 28.34 -43.12 -25.62
N GLY A 641 27.88 -42.39 -24.60
CA GLY A 641 26.96 -41.25 -24.76
C GLY A 641 27.63 -39.94 -25.19
N HIS A 642 28.96 -39.86 -25.17
CA HIS A 642 29.73 -38.65 -25.48
C HIS A 642 29.60 -38.29 -26.96
N GLY A 643 29.28 -37.03 -27.26
CA GLY A 643 29.14 -36.54 -28.63
C GLY A 643 30.43 -35.91 -29.15
N ILE A 644 30.86 -36.29 -30.36
CA ILE A 644 31.94 -35.63 -31.10
C ILE A 644 31.36 -34.74 -32.19
N LEU A 645 31.90 -33.53 -32.38
CA LEU A 645 31.51 -32.62 -33.46
C LEU A 645 32.32 -32.92 -34.73
N GLU A 646 31.64 -33.12 -35.85
CA GLU A 646 32.21 -33.47 -37.15
C GLU A 646 31.61 -32.63 -38.29
N LYS A 647 32.35 -32.44 -39.38
CA LYS A 647 31.79 -31.92 -40.64
C LYS A 647 31.01 -33.03 -41.35
N MET A 648 29.91 -32.68 -42.04
CA MET A 648 29.05 -33.65 -42.74
C MET A 648 29.87 -34.49 -43.74
N PRO A 649 29.77 -35.84 -43.75
CA PRO A 649 30.40 -36.65 -44.78
C PRO A 649 29.69 -36.48 -46.13
N GLN A 650 30.45 -36.29 -47.21
CA GLN A 650 29.97 -35.90 -48.55
C GLN A 650 29.01 -36.89 -49.26
N ASN A 651 28.83 -38.12 -48.77
CA ASN A 651 28.14 -39.19 -49.50
C ASN A 651 26.88 -39.77 -48.80
N HIS A 652 26.23 -39.04 -47.89
CA HIS A 652 24.95 -39.48 -47.31
C HIS A 652 23.74 -38.83 -48.01
N ILE A 653 22.82 -39.67 -48.51
CA ILE A 653 21.56 -39.27 -49.13
C ILE A 653 20.71 -38.49 -48.11
N VAL A 654 20.24 -37.31 -48.52
CA VAL A 654 19.36 -36.43 -47.76
C VAL A 654 18.01 -37.13 -47.56
N LEU A 655 17.76 -37.63 -46.35
CA LEU A 655 16.39 -37.79 -45.86
C LEU A 655 15.96 -36.41 -45.35
N THR A 656 14.77 -35.96 -45.77
CA THR A 656 14.21 -34.67 -45.37
C THR A 656 14.18 -34.51 -43.85
N ASP A 657 14.43 -33.29 -43.36
CA ASP A 657 14.64 -32.94 -41.93
C ASP A 657 13.57 -33.47 -40.96
N GLN A 658 12.36 -33.76 -41.43
CA GLN A 658 11.26 -34.29 -40.62
C GLN A 658 11.35 -35.80 -40.32
N ASP A 659 11.91 -36.64 -41.21
CA ASP A 659 11.97 -38.10 -41.00
C ASP A 659 13.13 -38.51 -40.08
N TRP A 660 14.15 -37.67 -39.98
CA TRP A 660 15.36 -37.93 -39.21
C TRP A 660 15.17 -37.71 -37.69
N PHE A 661 14.34 -36.73 -37.32
CA PHE A 661 14.06 -36.37 -35.92
C PHE A 661 13.34 -37.47 -35.13
N PHE A 662 12.55 -38.32 -35.81
CA PHE A 662 11.68 -39.28 -35.12
C PHE A 662 12.26 -40.69 -34.99
N ASN A 663 13.17 -41.12 -35.87
CA ASN A 663 13.50 -42.55 -35.98
C ASN A 663 14.92 -42.98 -35.61
N ASN A 664 15.88 -42.08 -35.37
CA ASN A 664 17.20 -42.51 -34.85
C ASN A 664 17.87 -41.44 -33.97
N LYS A 665 17.92 -41.66 -32.66
CA LYS A 665 18.63 -40.86 -31.63
C LYS A 665 20.17 -40.84 -31.77
N LYS A 666 20.72 -40.91 -32.99
CA LYS A 666 22.16 -41.14 -33.23
C LYS A 666 22.95 -39.85 -33.49
N TYR A 667 22.30 -38.76 -33.90
CA TYR A 667 23.00 -37.54 -34.32
C TYR A 667 22.18 -36.28 -34.04
N SER A 668 22.84 -35.13 -33.95
CA SER A 668 22.23 -33.80 -33.76
C SER A 668 23.07 -32.73 -34.45
N VAL A 669 22.49 -31.63 -34.95
CA VAL A 669 23.25 -30.54 -35.57
C VAL A 669 23.40 -29.39 -34.57
N ILE A 670 24.64 -28.92 -34.37
CA ILE A 670 24.93 -27.72 -33.57
C ILE A 670 25.84 -26.80 -34.38
N ASP A 671 25.43 -25.55 -34.57
CA ASP A 671 26.27 -24.49 -35.14
C ASP A 671 26.93 -24.82 -36.49
N GLY A 672 26.25 -25.66 -37.30
CA GLY A 672 26.72 -26.11 -38.62
C GLY A 672 27.59 -27.37 -38.60
N MET A 673 27.74 -28.01 -37.45
CA MET A 673 28.50 -29.25 -37.24
C MET A 673 27.56 -30.40 -36.82
N TYR A 674 27.91 -31.62 -37.19
CA TYR A 674 27.17 -32.84 -36.84
C TYR A 674 27.76 -33.44 -35.57
N VAL A 675 26.92 -33.65 -34.56
CA VAL A 675 27.28 -34.40 -33.35
C VAL A 675 27.04 -35.88 -33.60
N SER A 676 28.07 -36.69 -33.46
CA SER A 676 27.98 -38.15 -33.49
C SER A 676 28.32 -38.72 -32.12
N ARG A 677 27.49 -39.63 -31.58
CA ARG A 677 27.80 -40.29 -30.30
C ARG A 677 28.89 -41.34 -30.47
N ALA A 678 29.81 -41.41 -29.52
CA ALA A 678 30.95 -42.34 -29.54
C ALA A 678 30.53 -43.80 -29.76
N ALA A 679 29.45 -44.27 -29.13
CA ALA A 679 28.98 -45.64 -29.30
C ALA A 679 28.47 -46.00 -30.71
N PHE A 680 28.18 -45.00 -31.53
CA PHE A 680 27.61 -45.18 -32.87
C PHE A 680 28.49 -44.55 -33.96
N ASN A 681 29.68 -44.08 -33.60
CA ASN A 681 30.63 -43.49 -34.53
C ASN A 681 31.71 -44.53 -34.87
N TYR A 682 31.90 -44.82 -36.15
CA TYR A 682 32.84 -45.84 -36.63
C TYR A 682 34.31 -45.52 -36.30
N LYS A 683 34.64 -44.27 -35.98
CA LYS A 683 36.01 -43.87 -35.58
C LYS A 683 36.36 -44.30 -34.16
N PHE A 684 35.35 -44.58 -33.33
CA PHE A 684 35.54 -45.04 -31.97
C PHE A 684 35.60 -46.57 -31.92
N LYS A 685 36.62 -47.08 -31.23
CA LYS A 685 36.74 -48.49 -30.87
C LYS A 685 36.15 -48.69 -29.48
N LYS A 686 35.27 -49.67 -29.36
CA LYS A 686 34.71 -50.09 -28.08
C LYS A 686 35.81 -50.71 -27.22
N ILE A 687 35.90 -50.33 -25.95
CA ILE A 687 36.82 -50.96 -24.99
C ILE A 687 36.11 -52.19 -24.38
N GLU A 688 36.65 -53.39 -24.65
CA GLU A 688 36.05 -54.67 -24.27
C GLU A 688 36.44 -55.16 -22.86
N SER A 689 37.31 -54.45 -22.14
CA SER A 689 37.71 -54.81 -20.78
C SER A 689 36.67 -54.37 -19.74
N ASN A 690 36.66 -54.98 -18.56
CA ASN A 690 35.84 -54.54 -17.42
C ASN A 690 36.66 -53.66 -16.45
N ASP A 691 37.48 -52.75 -16.99
CA ASP A 691 38.39 -51.94 -16.18
C ASP A 691 37.65 -50.84 -15.39
N PHE A 692 38.26 -50.37 -14.31
CA PHE A 692 37.73 -49.25 -13.53
C PHE A 692 38.09 -47.90 -14.18
N PHE A 693 37.11 -47.00 -14.30
CA PHE A 693 37.29 -45.65 -14.84
C PHE A 693 36.82 -44.58 -13.87
N GLU A 694 37.66 -43.56 -13.68
CA GLU A 694 37.31 -42.30 -13.05
C GLU A 694 36.98 -41.27 -14.15
N TYR A 695 35.90 -40.51 -13.98
CA TYR A 695 35.40 -39.55 -14.97
C TYR A 695 35.08 -38.19 -14.36
N TYR A 696 35.11 -37.16 -15.21
CA TYR A 696 34.90 -35.76 -14.88
C TYR A 696 33.91 -35.09 -15.84
N HIS A 697 33.21 -34.07 -15.33
CA HIS A 697 32.23 -33.23 -16.01
C HIS A 697 32.60 -31.76 -15.83
N ILE A 698 32.39 -30.96 -16.87
CA ILE A 698 32.47 -29.50 -16.76
C ILE A 698 31.25 -28.84 -17.42
N ALA A 699 30.77 -27.75 -16.83
CA ALA A 699 29.78 -26.85 -17.43
C ALA A 699 30.41 -25.47 -17.64
N LEU A 700 30.14 -24.85 -18.79
CA LEU A 700 30.63 -23.53 -19.15
C LEU A 700 29.52 -22.48 -19.06
N LYS A 701 29.87 -21.28 -18.61
CA LYS A 701 28.97 -20.13 -18.52
C LYS A 701 28.47 -19.73 -19.92
N SER A 702 27.16 -19.62 -20.11
CA SER A 702 26.52 -19.32 -21.40
C SER A 702 25.44 -18.24 -21.32
N ASN A 703 25.30 -17.49 -22.42
CA ASN A 703 24.29 -16.45 -22.61
C ASN A 703 22.86 -17.01 -22.82
N SER A 704 22.69 -18.32 -23.08
CA SER A 704 21.37 -18.98 -23.19
C SER A 704 21.23 -20.20 -22.27
N LYS A 705 20.07 -20.38 -21.63
CA LYS A 705 19.81 -21.49 -20.66
C LYS A 705 19.84 -22.89 -21.32
N TRP A 706 19.50 -23.00 -22.60
CA TRP A 706 19.45 -24.26 -23.37
C TRP A 706 20.83 -24.89 -23.66
N SER A 707 21.91 -24.14 -23.46
CA SER A 707 23.28 -24.59 -23.75
C SER A 707 24.12 -24.88 -22.50
N ARG A 708 23.49 -24.87 -21.31
CA ARG A 708 24.20 -24.96 -20.01
C ARG A 708 24.61 -26.36 -19.59
N TYR A 709 24.03 -27.42 -20.16
CA TYR A 709 24.43 -28.78 -19.85
C TYR A 709 24.76 -29.59 -21.10
N GLY A 710 26.07 -29.77 -21.29
CA GLY A 710 26.65 -30.87 -22.04
C GLY A 710 27.42 -30.48 -23.29
N ILE A 711 28.37 -29.54 -23.31
CA ILE A 711 29.17 -29.32 -24.54
C ILE A 711 28.29 -28.87 -25.76
N TRP A 712 27.00 -28.59 -25.55
CA TRP A 712 26.04 -28.18 -26.59
C TRP A 712 26.07 -26.66 -26.89
N ALA A 713 27.03 -25.94 -26.32
CA ALA A 713 27.58 -24.73 -26.93
C ALA A 713 29.00 -25.03 -27.44
N ASN A 714 29.08 -25.56 -28.66
CA ASN A 714 30.25 -25.58 -29.52
C ASN A 714 31.46 -26.45 -29.19
N GLY A 715 31.35 -27.52 -28.40
CA GLY A 715 32.53 -28.38 -28.23
C GLY A 715 33.60 -27.75 -27.33
N VAL A 716 34.23 -28.56 -26.50
CA VAL A 716 35.48 -28.19 -25.85
C VAL A 716 36.61 -28.83 -26.63
N LEU A 717 37.70 -28.10 -26.85
CA LEU A 717 38.90 -28.68 -27.45
C LEU A 717 39.62 -29.53 -26.40
N SER A 718 39.64 -30.84 -26.64
CA SER A 718 40.19 -31.84 -25.72
C SER A 718 41.15 -32.79 -26.42
N GLU A 719 42.24 -33.15 -25.75
CA GLU A 719 43.15 -34.24 -26.10
C GLU A 719 43.31 -35.13 -24.85
N SER A 720 43.36 -36.46 -24.96
CA SER A 720 43.41 -37.32 -23.76
C SER A 720 44.57 -38.30 -23.81
N THR A 721 45.30 -38.45 -22.71
CA THR A 721 46.29 -39.51 -22.54
C THR A 721 45.64 -40.70 -21.86
N PHE A 722 45.24 -41.72 -22.63
CA PHE A 722 45.04 -43.05 -22.05
C PHE A 722 46.24 -43.92 -22.41
N LYS A 723 47.14 -44.14 -21.45
CA LYS A 723 48.21 -45.13 -21.57
C LYS A 723 47.69 -46.42 -20.98
N HIS A 724 47.24 -47.35 -21.83
CA HIS A 724 47.08 -48.75 -21.42
C HIS A 724 48.43 -49.44 -21.67
N ASP A 725 49.00 -50.05 -20.63
CA ASP A 725 50.08 -51.03 -20.78
C ASP A 725 49.46 -52.32 -21.38
N ILE A 726 49.09 -52.27 -22.67
CA ILE A 726 48.66 -53.45 -23.42
C ILE A 726 49.84 -53.90 -24.28
N ASP A 727 50.27 -55.13 -24.01
CA ASP A 727 51.28 -55.89 -24.74
C ASP A 727 51.23 -55.70 -26.27
N ASP A 728 52.42 -55.46 -26.83
CA ASP A 728 52.75 -55.67 -28.23
C ASP A 728 52.27 -57.05 -28.70
N LYS A 729 51.20 -57.10 -29.50
CA LYS A 729 50.91 -58.13 -30.53
C LYS A 729 49.53 -57.93 -31.16
N MET A 730 49.43 -57.03 -32.12
CA MET A 730 48.59 -57.25 -33.31
C MET A 730 49.14 -56.40 -34.46
N GLU A 731 49.69 -57.07 -35.47
CA GLU A 731 50.10 -56.43 -36.72
C GLU A 731 48.90 -55.85 -37.48
N PRO A 732 49.08 -54.74 -38.21
CA PRO A 732 48.05 -54.17 -39.05
C PRO A 732 47.92 -54.96 -40.37
N VAL A 733 46.72 -55.45 -40.65
CA VAL A 733 46.29 -55.71 -42.03
C VAL A 733 45.50 -54.47 -42.48
N LEU A 734 45.97 -53.87 -43.58
CA LEU A 734 45.54 -52.60 -44.20
C LEU A 734 44.03 -52.45 -44.40
#